data_AF-A0A445ACD5-F1
#
_entry.id   AF-A0A445ACD5-F1
#
_cell.length_a   1.000
_cell.length_b   1.000
_cell.length_c   1.000
_cell.angle_alpha   90.00
_cell.angle_beta   90.00
_cell.angle_gamma   90.00
#
_symmetry.space_group_name_H-M   'P 1'
#
loop_
_entity.id
_entity.type
_entity.pdbx_description
1 polymer ?
#
loop_
_entity_poly.entity_id
_entity_poly.type
_entity_poly.pdbx_seq_one_letter_code
_entity_poly.pdbx_strand_id
1 'polypeptide(L)'
;MATTKEDAGWLNPDKMLSIPLKKSDPVELYRPLRKLVATKYSESDAEKVESVLETLNKCRSDMVERGDLSLPMQRDCLIHYFKCLCMVEPLFTATSSDSHSEPIVFVWYDAFYSEHENGVSSQRNSIQLEKASVLFNLGAIYSQIGASCDRTTALGRHLAMDAFNAAAKFFSELWKVFAKDISATLDLTLLFTETLHHLFSAQASELKLQQQLHDDSFKSVCKHYLSAYDLILGDSAAIKHVCLFDETWITHLHQKKKFFQAEALQRKSSILPKPKRPKTSSSVQSCPLDHDAESITEKLVRGICRHSDLWTPKQQLIYLDLLLSENSPFKIMDGGKLVANPWDMPPPYPKNFAILSSSSGMLSFGLKKSEPLDLYESLRSYVALKYSESEANRVEGLFKTVDKLRSEMQRNDLSLPVRRDFLIQYLKCLCMIEPLFPMTTSPNPPIFVWYNSFNSQENSSQHNIHFEKASVLFNLGALSKRIALSCDLTTIQGHRLAKDALNDASHWFSKLWLEAGKVSATTSDLSVERAKMVKEIIAAQIAELTWNCPHSYSDLSSSPVPRLYQKAYDLSTLELLAENLVQSSIPQYLKMKTCPVVTDLGYITEQFLSGYGKAKSLLVEGCQPPCLDLLSQISPVNIKDGNLVANATLEALRLALKDMNLQESKPPQ
;
A
#
# COMPACT_ATOMS: atom_id res chain seq x y z
N MET A 1 -57.44 15.02 -28.37
CA MET A 1 -56.11 15.59 -28.65
C MET A 1 -55.13 14.94 -27.69
N ALA A 2 -54.26 14.10 -28.24
CA ALA A 2 -53.29 13.30 -27.51
C ALA A 2 -52.17 14.21 -26.99
N THR A 3 -52.00 14.26 -25.67
CA THR A 3 -50.72 14.62 -25.07
C THR A 3 -49.87 13.37 -25.04
N THR A 4 -48.84 13.38 -25.87
CA THR A 4 -47.82 12.35 -26.00
C THR A 4 -47.20 12.05 -24.64
N LYS A 5 -47.28 10.79 -24.22
CA LYS A 5 -46.37 10.19 -23.26
C LYS A 5 -44.97 10.35 -23.83
N GLU A 6 -44.23 11.38 -23.40
CA GLU A 6 -42.78 11.33 -23.48
C GLU A 6 -42.34 10.18 -22.59
N ASP A 7 -41.67 9.21 -23.20
CA ASP A 7 -41.05 8.08 -22.54
C ASP A 7 -40.09 8.60 -21.45
N ALA A 8 -40.58 8.63 -20.22
CA ALA A 8 -39.75 8.72 -19.04
C ALA A 8 -38.90 7.46 -19.00
N GLY A 9 -37.75 7.50 -19.67
CA GLY A 9 -36.72 6.48 -19.62
C GLY A 9 -36.46 6.14 -18.16
N TRP A 10 -36.80 4.92 -17.78
CA TRP A 10 -36.74 4.45 -16.41
C TRP A 10 -35.30 4.58 -15.93
N LEU A 11 -35.10 5.48 -14.96
CA LEU A 11 -33.84 5.67 -14.26
C LEU A 11 -33.42 4.31 -13.72
N ASN A 12 -32.21 3.86 -14.04
CA ASN A 12 -31.56 2.84 -13.24
C ASN A 12 -30.80 3.56 -12.11
N PRO A 13 -31.36 3.72 -10.89
CA PRO A 13 -30.68 4.39 -9.79
C PRO A 13 -29.35 3.70 -9.44
N ASP A 14 -29.17 2.45 -9.88
CA ASP A 14 -27.96 1.68 -9.74
C ASP A 14 -26.89 1.96 -10.81
N LYS A 15 -27.13 2.77 -11.85
CA LYS A 15 -26.06 3.08 -12.82
C LYS A 15 -24.94 3.88 -12.12
N MET A 16 -23.71 3.39 -12.22
CA MET A 16 -22.48 4.08 -11.81
C MET A 16 -21.67 4.41 -13.08
N LEU A 17 -21.07 5.59 -13.14
CA LEU A 17 -20.25 5.98 -14.30
C LEU A 17 -18.81 5.51 -14.13
N SER A 18 -18.16 5.21 -15.25
CA SER A 18 -16.73 4.91 -15.37
C SER A 18 -16.20 5.52 -16.67
N ILE A 19 -14.88 5.64 -16.79
CA ILE A 19 -14.24 6.29 -17.95
C ILE A 19 -13.29 5.33 -18.70
N PRO A 20 -13.09 5.54 -20.01
CA PRO A 20 -12.13 4.79 -20.80
C PRO A 20 -10.68 5.12 -20.41
N LEU A 21 -9.77 4.25 -20.83
CA LEU A 21 -8.32 4.44 -20.70
C LEU A 21 -7.80 5.30 -21.85
N LYS A 22 -6.83 6.17 -21.56
CA LYS A 22 -6.00 6.81 -22.57
C LYS A 22 -5.12 5.78 -23.26
N LYS A 23 -4.86 6.00 -24.54
CA LYS A 23 -3.92 5.23 -25.35
C LYS A 23 -2.67 6.06 -25.63
N SER A 24 -1.58 5.37 -25.94
CA SER A 24 -0.30 5.99 -26.26
C SER A 24 0.44 5.18 -27.31
N ASP A 25 1.30 5.85 -28.07
CA ASP A 25 2.20 5.18 -29.00
C ASP A 25 3.32 4.40 -28.26
N PRO A 26 3.87 3.35 -28.87
CA PRO A 26 5.09 2.71 -28.40
C PRO A 26 6.25 3.71 -28.38
N VAL A 27 7.04 3.71 -27.31
CA VAL A 27 8.24 4.56 -27.16
C VAL A 27 9.37 3.71 -26.61
N GLU A 28 10.52 3.74 -27.27
CA GLU A 28 11.75 3.10 -26.78
C GLU A 28 12.42 4.02 -25.76
N LEU A 29 12.61 3.53 -24.53
CA LEU A 29 13.14 4.31 -23.41
C LEU A 29 14.55 3.93 -23.02
N TYR A 30 14.97 2.69 -23.27
CA TYR A 30 16.21 2.17 -22.73
C TYR A 30 17.44 2.86 -23.35
N ARG A 31 17.56 2.92 -24.67
CA ARG A 31 18.72 3.55 -25.34
C ARG A 31 18.87 5.04 -25.01
N PRO A 32 17.83 5.89 -25.13
CA PRO A 32 17.99 7.32 -24.87
C PRO A 32 18.29 7.58 -23.39
N LEU A 33 17.65 6.87 -22.45
CA LEU A 33 17.96 7.03 -21.03
C LEU A 33 19.38 6.56 -20.68
N ARG A 34 19.83 5.43 -21.23
CA ARG A 34 21.20 4.92 -21.02
C ARG A 34 22.25 5.92 -21.50
N LYS A 35 22.02 6.51 -22.68
CA LYS A 35 22.87 7.58 -23.22
C LYS A 35 22.88 8.82 -22.32
N LEU A 36 21.73 9.23 -21.78
CA LEU A 36 21.64 10.36 -20.86
C LEU A 36 22.41 10.10 -19.56
N VAL A 37 22.32 8.88 -19.01
CA VAL A 37 23.11 8.50 -17.83
C VAL A 37 24.60 8.55 -18.12
N ALA A 38 25.03 7.93 -19.22
CA ALA A 38 26.44 7.89 -19.61
C ALA A 38 27.03 9.30 -19.82
N THR A 39 26.24 10.20 -20.42
CA THR A 39 26.66 11.58 -20.72
C THR A 39 26.70 12.46 -19.46
N LYS A 40 25.70 12.34 -18.58
CA LYS A 40 25.55 13.20 -17.39
C LYS A 40 26.42 12.75 -16.21
N TYR A 41 26.64 11.45 -16.07
CA TYR A 41 27.36 10.86 -14.94
C TYR A 41 28.64 10.16 -15.42
N SER A 42 28.52 8.94 -15.95
CA SER A 42 29.63 8.17 -16.54
C SER A 42 29.11 6.88 -17.19
N GLU A 43 29.91 6.24 -18.05
CA GLU A 43 29.58 4.91 -18.58
C GLU A 43 29.47 3.85 -17.47
N SER A 44 30.34 3.92 -16.46
CA SER A 44 30.27 3.04 -15.28
C SER A 44 28.95 3.20 -14.52
N ASP A 45 28.41 4.42 -14.44
CA ASP A 45 27.11 4.65 -13.81
C ASP A 45 25.94 4.18 -14.67
N ALA A 46 26.07 4.22 -16.00
CA ALA A 46 25.09 3.63 -16.92
C ALA A 46 24.99 2.11 -16.72
N GLU A 47 26.14 1.42 -16.65
CA GLU A 47 26.21 -0.02 -16.37
C GLU A 47 25.58 -0.41 -15.02
N LYS A 48 25.61 0.49 -14.03
CA LYS A 48 25.00 0.26 -12.70
C LYS A 48 23.48 0.29 -12.72
N VAL A 49 22.85 0.95 -13.67
CA VAL A 49 21.38 1.07 -13.76
C VAL A 49 20.78 0.42 -15.01
N GLU A 50 21.61 -0.24 -15.81
CA GLU A 50 21.25 -0.87 -17.08
C GLU A 50 19.93 -1.67 -17.03
N SER A 51 19.88 -2.70 -16.18
CA SER A 51 18.72 -3.59 -16.07
C SER A 51 17.44 -2.88 -15.60
N VAL A 52 17.58 -1.75 -14.90
CA VAL A 52 16.46 -0.91 -14.45
C VAL A 52 15.89 -0.15 -15.63
N LEU A 53 16.75 0.37 -16.50
CA LEU A 53 16.34 1.04 -17.73
C LEU A 53 15.68 0.05 -18.71
N GLU A 54 16.20 -1.17 -18.82
CA GLU A 54 15.58 -2.25 -19.60
C GLU A 54 14.20 -2.62 -19.04
N THR A 55 14.09 -2.72 -17.72
CA THR A 55 12.81 -3.02 -17.05
C THR A 55 11.81 -1.89 -17.23
N LEU A 56 12.23 -0.62 -17.12
CA LEU A 56 11.37 0.52 -17.42
C LEU A 56 10.85 0.45 -18.86
N ASN A 57 11.70 0.13 -19.82
CA ASN A 57 11.33 -0.04 -21.22
C ASN A 57 10.32 -1.19 -21.41
N LYS A 58 10.55 -2.33 -20.73
CA LYS A 58 9.62 -3.46 -20.74
C LYS A 58 8.27 -3.10 -20.11
N CYS A 59 8.27 -2.46 -18.93
CA CYS A 59 7.06 -1.99 -18.27
C CYS A 59 6.24 -1.05 -19.16
N ARG A 60 6.91 -0.15 -19.90
CA ARG A 60 6.24 0.71 -20.87
C ARG A 60 5.65 -0.06 -22.04
N SER A 61 6.39 -1.02 -22.58
CA SER A 61 5.93 -1.88 -23.68
C SER A 61 4.71 -2.71 -23.25
N ASP A 62 4.81 -3.37 -22.09
CA ASP A 62 3.70 -4.14 -21.50
C ASP A 62 2.48 -3.25 -21.26
N MET A 63 2.65 -2.02 -20.76
CA MET A 63 1.54 -1.08 -20.54
C MET A 63 0.78 -0.73 -21.83
N VAL A 64 1.48 -0.59 -22.97
CA VAL A 64 0.85 -0.21 -24.24
C VAL A 64 0.29 -1.40 -25.00
N GLU A 65 0.98 -2.54 -24.97
CA GLU A 65 0.65 -3.70 -25.80
C GLU A 65 -0.32 -4.67 -25.12
N ARG A 66 -0.37 -4.71 -23.78
CA ARG A 66 -1.10 -5.73 -23.00
C ARG A 66 -2.47 -5.25 -22.52
N GLY A 67 -3.31 -4.78 -23.45
CA GLY A 67 -4.69 -4.40 -23.17
C GLY A 67 -5.63 -5.57 -22.83
N ASP A 68 -5.16 -6.81 -23.02
CA ASP A 68 -5.87 -8.06 -22.74
C ASP A 68 -5.86 -8.47 -21.25
N LEU A 69 -5.00 -7.83 -20.44
CA LEU A 69 -4.90 -8.11 -19.02
C LEU A 69 -6.18 -7.74 -18.25
N SER A 70 -6.47 -8.47 -17.17
CA SER A 70 -7.53 -8.07 -16.25
C SER A 70 -7.27 -6.69 -15.62
N LEU A 71 -8.33 -5.96 -15.27
CA LEU A 71 -8.20 -4.62 -14.66
C LEU A 71 -7.26 -4.57 -13.45
N PRO A 72 -7.28 -5.52 -12.49
CA PRO A 72 -6.32 -5.53 -11.38
C PRO A 72 -4.87 -5.72 -11.82
N MET A 73 -4.62 -6.50 -12.88
CA MET A 73 -3.27 -6.67 -13.43
C MET A 73 -2.78 -5.40 -14.13
N GLN A 74 -3.62 -4.79 -14.97
CA GLN A 74 -3.28 -3.51 -15.62
C GLN A 74 -2.96 -2.43 -14.59
N ARG A 75 -3.76 -2.37 -13.50
CA ARG A 75 -3.52 -1.50 -12.35
C ARG A 75 -2.13 -1.73 -11.75
N ASP A 76 -1.77 -2.99 -11.45
CA ASP A 76 -0.49 -3.34 -10.84
C ASP A 76 0.69 -3.01 -11.76
N CYS A 77 0.55 -3.24 -13.07
CA CYS A 77 1.52 -2.81 -14.09
C CYS A 77 1.71 -1.29 -14.12
N LEU A 78 0.62 -0.51 -14.13
CA LEU A 78 0.68 0.96 -14.15
C LEU A 78 1.26 1.54 -12.85
N ILE A 79 0.91 0.97 -11.68
CA ILE A 79 1.52 1.33 -10.40
C ILE A 79 3.03 1.11 -10.44
N HIS A 80 3.44 -0.05 -10.96
CA HIS A 80 4.85 -0.37 -11.05
C HIS A 80 5.56 0.58 -12.01
N TYR A 81 5.00 0.81 -13.19
CA TYR A 81 5.53 1.73 -14.18
C TYR A 81 5.63 3.17 -13.66
N PHE A 82 4.60 3.68 -12.99
CA PHE A 82 4.63 5.03 -12.38
C PHE A 82 5.78 5.19 -11.38
N LYS A 83 6.02 4.16 -10.55
CA LYS A 83 7.16 4.17 -9.63
C LYS A 83 8.49 4.22 -10.38
N CYS A 84 8.64 3.43 -11.45
CA CYS A 84 9.83 3.44 -12.31
C CYS A 84 10.04 4.80 -13.00
N LEU A 85 8.97 5.43 -13.49
CA LEU A 85 9.01 6.76 -14.09
C LEU A 85 9.53 7.82 -13.11
N CYS A 86 9.06 7.79 -11.87
CA CYS A 86 9.53 8.71 -10.84
C CYS A 86 11.03 8.51 -10.50
N MET A 87 11.58 7.30 -10.69
CA MET A 87 13.01 7.05 -10.51
C MET A 87 13.85 7.82 -11.53
N VAL A 88 13.43 7.79 -12.80
CA VAL A 88 14.21 8.35 -13.92
C VAL A 88 13.90 9.82 -14.19
N GLU A 89 12.88 10.40 -13.54
CA GLU A 89 12.49 11.82 -13.66
C GLU A 89 13.68 12.81 -13.56
N PRO A 90 14.68 12.65 -12.68
CA PRO A 90 15.85 13.55 -12.62
C PRO A 90 16.74 13.56 -13.88
N LEU A 91 16.57 12.61 -14.79
CA LEU A 91 17.26 12.59 -16.09
C LEU A 91 16.60 13.55 -17.09
N PHE A 92 15.28 13.76 -17.00
CA PHE A 92 14.50 14.58 -17.93
C PHE A 92 14.59 16.08 -17.61
N THR A 93 14.88 16.44 -16.36
CA THR A 93 15.05 17.85 -15.96
C THR A 93 16.39 18.42 -16.43
N ALA A 94 17.41 17.57 -16.60
CA ALA A 94 18.76 17.96 -17.02
C ALA A 94 18.90 18.21 -18.54
N THR A 95 18.03 17.63 -19.37
CA THR A 95 18.04 17.81 -20.83
C THR A 95 17.51 19.17 -21.31
N SER A 96 16.94 19.98 -20.42
CA SER A 96 16.42 21.31 -20.78
C SER A 96 17.51 22.36 -21.05
N SER A 97 18.78 22.09 -20.70
CA SER A 97 19.91 23.01 -20.88
C SER A 97 20.89 22.64 -22.01
N ASP A 98 20.94 21.37 -22.45
CA ASP A 98 21.95 20.88 -23.40
C ASP A 98 21.35 20.60 -24.80
N SER A 99 21.69 21.46 -25.76
CA SER A 99 21.19 21.47 -27.14
C SER A 99 21.57 20.27 -28.04
N HIS A 100 22.18 19.21 -27.50
CA HIS A 100 22.75 18.10 -28.28
C HIS A 100 22.14 16.70 -28.01
N SER A 101 21.14 16.59 -27.12
CA SER A 101 20.42 15.33 -26.89
C SER A 101 19.05 15.32 -27.57
N GLU A 102 18.72 14.23 -28.27
CA GLU A 102 17.41 14.04 -28.88
C GLU A 102 16.35 13.84 -27.78
N PRO A 103 15.28 14.65 -27.75
CA PRO A 103 14.30 14.59 -26.67
C PRO A 103 13.45 13.31 -26.76
N ILE A 104 13.25 12.65 -25.61
CA ILE A 104 12.25 11.57 -25.51
C ILE A 104 10.86 12.20 -25.57
N VAL A 105 10.08 11.84 -26.59
CA VAL A 105 8.74 12.37 -26.83
C VAL A 105 7.70 11.30 -26.55
N PHE A 106 6.75 11.63 -25.68
CA PHE A 106 5.57 10.80 -25.42
C PHE A 106 4.37 11.38 -26.15
N VAL A 107 3.61 10.51 -26.82
CA VAL A 107 2.37 10.86 -27.51
C VAL A 107 1.21 10.17 -26.79
N TRP A 108 0.24 10.94 -26.32
CA TRP A 108 -0.96 10.42 -25.67
C TRP A 108 -2.21 10.92 -26.37
N TYR A 109 -3.19 10.04 -26.50
CA TYR A 109 -4.49 10.33 -27.08
C TYR A 109 -5.51 10.63 -25.98
N ASP A 110 -6.45 11.52 -26.29
CA ASP A 110 -7.58 11.79 -25.43
C ASP A 110 -8.44 10.52 -25.25
N ALA A 111 -8.81 10.20 -24.01
CA ALA A 111 -9.53 8.97 -23.69
C ALA A 111 -10.96 8.92 -24.28
N PHE A 112 -11.56 10.08 -24.56
CA PHE A 112 -12.97 10.21 -24.92
C PHE A 112 -13.22 10.34 -26.43
N TYR A 113 -12.16 10.39 -27.25
CA TYR A 113 -12.26 10.37 -28.71
C TYR A 113 -11.91 9.01 -29.30
N SER A 114 -12.72 8.53 -30.25
CA SER A 114 -12.53 7.26 -30.94
C SER A 114 -11.51 7.32 -32.09
N GLU A 115 -11.26 8.49 -32.63
CA GLU A 115 -10.33 8.70 -33.74
C GLU A 115 -8.99 9.19 -33.18
N HIS A 116 -7.90 8.49 -33.51
CA HIS A 116 -6.52 8.81 -33.11
C HIS A 116 -5.99 10.16 -33.68
N GLU A 117 -6.88 11.07 -34.07
CA GLU A 117 -6.58 12.35 -34.71
C GLU A 117 -6.17 13.44 -33.70
N ASN A 118 -6.50 13.29 -32.41
CA ASN A 118 -6.26 14.29 -31.36
C ASN A 118 -5.13 13.92 -30.40
N GLY A 119 -4.08 13.24 -30.88
CA GLY A 119 -2.88 12.95 -30.09
C GLY A 119 -2.13 14.23 -29.74
N VAL A 120 -1.81 14.43 -28.46
CA VAL A 120 -0.94 15.52 -28.02
C VAL A 120 0.41 14.95 -27.61
N SER A 121 1.48 15.59 -28.08
CA SER A 121 2.83 15.37 -27.62
C SER A 121 3.40 16.66 -27.06
N SER A 122 4.23 16.57 -26.01
CA SER A 122 4.92 17.73 -25.45
C SER A 122 6.39 17.43 -25.28
N GLN A 123 7.24 18.15 -26.01
CA GLN A 123 8.69 18.05 -25.89
C GLN A 123 9.21 18.75 -24.62
N ARG A 124 8.60 19.87 -24.21
CA ARG A 124 9.06 20.67 -23.05
C ARG A 124 8.73 20.03 -21.71
N ASN A 125 7.64 19.25 -21.62
CA ASN A 125 7.15 18.61 -20.39
C ASN A 125 6.84 17.11 -20.58
N SER A 126 7.68 16.39 -21.35
CA SER A 126 7.38 15.03 -21.79
C SER A 126 7.18 14.04 -20.64
N ILE A 127 8.05 14.07 -19.62
CA ILE A 127 7.94 13.21 -18.42
C ILE A 127 6.68 13.52 -17.59
N GLN A 128 6.25 14.79 -17.53
CA GLN A 128 5.05 15.17 -16.77
C GLN A 128 3.79 14.72 -17.51
N LEU A 129 3.76 14.83 -18.83
CA LEU A 129 2.67 14.29 -19.66
C LEU A 129 2.52 12.77 -19.48
N GLU A 130 3.63 12.04 -19.50
CA GLU A 130 3.64 10.59 -19.27
C GLU A 130 3.11 10.24 -17.86
N LYS A 131 3.62 10.89 -16.81
CA LYS A 131 3.17 10.67 -15.42
C LYS A 131 1.69 11.00 -15.24
N ALA A 132 1.23 12.13 -15.80
CA ALA A 132 -0.17 12.55 -15.74
C ALA A 132 -1.10 11.54 -16.42
N SER A 133 -0.71 11.04 -17.60
CA SER A 133 -1.49 10.06 -18.36
C SER A 133 -1.55 8.70 -17.67
N VAL A 134 -0.45 8.26 -17.04
CA VAL A 134 -0.42 7.05 -16.21
C VAL A 134 -1.35 7.18 -14.99
N LEU A 135 -1.34 8.33 -14.30
CA LEU A 135 -2.26 8.58 -13.18
C LEU A 135 -3.72 8.64 -13.64
N PHE A 136 -4.00 9.23 -14.80
CA PHE A 136 -5.32 9.22 -15.41
C PHE A 136 -5.79 7.78 -15.64
N ASN A 137 -4.95 6.94 -16.27
CA ASN A 137 -5.29 5.53 -16.51
C ASN A 137 -5.49 4.74 -15.22
N LEU A 138 -4.71 5.01 -14.17
CA LEU A 138 -4.96 4.42 -12.85
C LEU A 138 -6.35 4.82 -12.35
N GLY A 139 -6.70 6.10 -12.36
CA GLY A 139 -8.04 6.58 -11.98
C GLY A 139 -9.16 5.94 -12.82
N ALA A 140 -8.95 5.81 -14.13
CA ALA A 140 -9.87 5.16 -15.05
C ALA A 140 -10.07 3.67 -14.72
N ILE A 141 -8.99 2.91 -14.51
CA ILE A 141 -9.08 1.49 -14.11
C ILE A 141 -9.87 1.35 -12.81
N TYR A 142 -9.57 2.17 -11.80
CA TYR A 142 -10.30 2.12 -10.53
C TYR A 142 -11.79 2.47 -10.71
N SER A 143 -12.13 3.40 -11.60
CA SER A 143 -13.53 3.68 -11.94
C SER A 143 -14.24 2.48 -12.58
N GLN A 144 -13.55 1.75 -13.47
CA GLN A 144 -14.09 0.57 -14.14
C GLN A 144 -14.22 -0.61 -13.17
N ILE A 145 -13.23 -0.83 -12.30
CA ILE A 145 -13.32 -1.81 -11.21
C ILE A 145 -14.57 -1.50 -10.37
N GLY A 146 -14.74 -0.25 -9.93
CA GLY A 146 -15.87 0.14 -9.09
C GLY A 146 -17.23 -0.04 -9.77
N ALA A 147 -17.32 0.28 -11.07
CA ALA A 147 -18.55 0.08 -11.85
C ALA A 147 -18.86 -1.40 -12.12
N SER A 148 -17.84 -2.27 -12.17
CA SER A 148 -17.99 -3.71 -12.45
C SER A 148 -18.35 -4.55 -11.22
N CYS A 149 -18.19 -4.03 -10.00
CA CYS A 149 -18.47 -4.78 -8.77
C CYS A 149 -19.97 -5.13 -8.63
N ASP A 150 -20.25 -6.34 -8.13
CA ASP A 150 -21.62 -6.77 -7.81
C ASP A 150 -22.13 -6.10 -6.52
N ARG A 151 -22.81 -4.96 -6.71
CA ARG A 151 -23.37 -4.16 -5.61
C ARG A 151 -24.62 -4.76 -4.96
N THR A 152 -25.13 -5.90 -5.43
CA THR A 152 -26.17 -6.64 -4.68
C THR A 152 -25.59 -7.23 -3.39
N THR A 153 -24.30 -7.57 -3.39
CA THR A 153 -23.58 -8.05 -2.22
C THR A 153 -22.95 -6.90 -1.42
N ALA A 154 -22.86 -7.06 -0.10
CA ALA A 154 -22.19 -6.07 0.75
C ALA A 154 -20.69 -5.94 0.45
N LEU A 155 -20.03 -7.06 0.12
CA LEU A 155 -18.64 -7.08 -0.33
C LEU A 155 -18.46 -6.24 -1.60
N GLY A 156 -19.27 -6.48 -2.64
CA GLY A 156 -19.16 -5.72 -3.89
C GLY A 156 -19.49 -4.24 -3.71
N ARG A 157 -20.41 -3.86 -2.80
CA ARG A 157 -20.60 -2.45 -2.44
C ARG A 157 -19.36 -1.83 -1.79
N HIS A 158 -18.70 -2.54 -0.89
CA HIS A 158 -17.49 -2.05 -0.22
C HIS A 158 -16.31 -1.92 -1.20
N LEU A 159 -16.09 -2.92 -2.05
CA LEU A 159 -15.06 -2.88 -3.10
C LEU A 159 -15.34 -1.75 -4.10
N ALA A 160 -16.59 -1.56 -4.51
CA ALA A 160 -16.98 -0.47 -5.39
C ALA A 160 -16.68 0.90 -4.77
N MET A 161 -17.06 1.08 -3.50
CA MET A 161 -16.83 2.31 -2.76
C MET A 161 -15.33 2.64 -2.70
N ASP A 162 -14.49 1.66 -2.35
CA ASP A 162 -13.06 1.85 -2.24
C ASP A 162 -12.39 2.08 -3.59
N ALA A 163 -12.84 1.40 -4.65
CA ALA A 163 -12.39 1.66 -6.01
C ALA A 163 -12.73 3.08 -6.47
N PHE A 164 -13.96 3.57 -6.23
CA PHE A 164 -14.29 4.97 -6.55
C PHE A 164 -13.55 5.98 -5.66
N ASN A 165 -13.30 5.66 -4.38
CA ASN A 165 -12.44 6.48 -3.53
C ASN A 165 -11.00 6.55 -4.07
N ALA A 166 -10.44 5.41 -4.52
CA ALA A 166 -9.12 5.37 -5.14
C ALA A 166 -9.08 6.24 -6.40
N ALA A 167 -10.05 6.06 -7.31
CA ALA A 167 -10.18 6.85 -8.52
C ALA A 167 -10.24 8.35 -8.21
N ALA A 168 -11.11 8.76 -7.27
CA ALA A 168 -11.26 10.15 -6.86
C ALA A 168 -9.94 10.76 -6.35
N LYS A 169 -9.11 9.98 -5.65
CA LYS A 169 -7.83 10.45 -5.11
C LYS A 169 -6.77 10.55 -6.20
N PHE A 170 -6.70 9.60 -7.15
CA PHE A 170 -5.86 9.74 -8.35
C PHE A 170 -6.21 11.01 -9.14
N PHE A 171 -7.49 11.30 -9.35
CA PHE A 171 -7.90 12.53 -10.02
C PHE A 171 -7.65 13.79 -9.18
N SER A 172 -7.68 13.68 -7.84
CA SER A 172 -7.28 14.80 -6.96
C SER A 172 -5.79 15.13 -7.10
N GLU A 173 -4.93 14.11 -7.13
CA GLU A 173 -3.49 14.27 -7.35
C GLU A 173 -3.20 14.83 -8.75
N LEU A 174 -3.86 14.28 -9.77
CA LEU A 174 -3.77 14.77 -11.14
C LEU A 174 -4.16 16.25 -11.21
N TRP A 175 -5.30 16.64 -10.63
CA TRP A 175 -5.79 18.02 -10.59
C TRP A 175 -4.85 18.98 -9.83
N LYS A 176 -4.40 18.59 -8.64
CA LYS A 176 -3.67 19.49 -7.74
C LYS A 176 -2.18 19.64 -8.09
N VAL A 177 -1.57 18.57 -8.62
CA VAL A 177 -0.12 18.46 -8.82
C VAL A 177 0.24 18.50 -10.31
N PHE A 178 -0.38 17.67 -11.13
CA PHE A 178 0.12 17.40 -12.49
C PHE A 178 -0.57 18.24 -13.60
N ALA A 179 -1.85 18.60 -13.44
CA ALA A 179 -2.62 19.28 -14.48
C ALA A 179 -2.27 20.77 -14.65
N LYS A 180 -1.51 21.37 -13.72
CA LYS A 180 -1.20 22.81 -13.74
C LYS A 180 -0.17 23.21 -14.80
N ASP A 181 0.75 22.30 -15.13
CA ASP A 181 1.95 22.63 -15.92
C ASP A 181 2.01 21.90 -17.28
N ILE A 182 0.91 21.29 -17.75
CA ILE A 182 0.90 20.48 -18.98
C ILE A 182 -0.07 21.10 -19.99
N SER A 183 0.42 21.47 -21.18
CA SER A 183 -0.43 21.65 -22.37
C SER A 183 -0.90 20.28 -22.80
N ALA A 184 -2.08 19.87 -22.34
CA ALA A 184 -2.55 18.50 -22.39
C ALA A 184 -3.79 18.34 -23.30
N THR A 185 -4.13 17.09 -23.61
CA THR A 185 -5.44 16.71 -24.15
C THR A 185 -6.57 17.21 -23.24
N LEU A 186 -7.77 17.37 -23.80
CA LEU A 186 -8.89 18.01 -23.09
C LEU A 186 -9.32 17.23 -21.84
N ASP A 187 -9.16 15.91 -21.85
CA ASP A 187 -9.32 15.01 -20.70
C ASP A 187 -8.31 15.19 -19.54
N LEU A 188 -7.24 15.94 -19.75
CA LEU A 188 -6.21 16.26 -18.75
C LEU A 188 -6.26 17.72 -18.27
N THR A 189 -7.26 18.49 -18.71
CA THR A 189 -7.44 19.88 -18.28
C THR A 189 -7.75 19.97 -16.78
N LEU A 190 -7.40 21.10 -16.16
CA LEU A 190 -7.63 21.36 -14.74
C LEU A 190 -9.10 21.17 -14.35
N LEU A 191 -10.03 21.74 -15.12
CA LEU A 191 -11.47 21.68 -14.85
C LEU A 191 -12.03 20.25 -15.01
N PHE A 192 -11.56 19.51 -16.03
CA PHE A 192 -12.05 18.17 -16.27
C PHE A 192 -11.52 17.17 -15.22
N THR A 193 -10.25 17.29 -14.84
CA THR A 193 -9.67 16.45 -13.76
C THR A 193 -10.33 16.73 -12.40
N GLU A 194 -10.68 17.99 -12.11
CA GLU A 194 -11.50 18.35 -10.93
C GLU A 194 -12.92 17.76 -11.01
N THR A 195 -13.53 17.80 -12.19
CA THR A 195 -14.84 17.18 -12.44
C THR A 195 -14.81 15.69 -12.13
N LEU A 196 -13.81 14.95 -12.63
CA LEU A 196 -13.66 13.52 -12.38
C LEU A 196 -13.41 13.23 -10.89
N HIS A 197 -12.60 14.05 -10.21
CA HIS A 197 -12.43 13.96 -8.76
C HIS A 197 -13.77 14.05 -8.02
N HIS A 198 -14.61 15.03 -8.36
CA HIS A 198 -15.91 15.19 -7.74
C HIS A 198 -16.91 14.10 -8.11
N LEU A 199 -16.93 13.65 -9.36
CA LEU A 199 -17.78 12.56 -9.81
C LEU A 199 -17.52 11.27 -9.01
N PHE A 200 -16.27 10.81 -8.96
CA PHE A 200 -15.95 9.58 -8.26
C PHE A 200 -16.06 9.73 -6.74
N SER A 201 -15.81 10.93 -6.18
CA SER A 201 -16.11 11.23 -4.77
C SER A 201 -17.61 11.10 -4.48
N ALA A 202 -18.46 11.53 -5.40
CA ALA A 202 -19.91 11.43 -5.28
C ALA A 202 -20.37 9.96 -5.29
N GLN A 203 -19.92 9.16 -6.27
CA GLN A 203 -20.25 7.74 -6.39
C GLN A 203 -19.77 6.92 -5.17
N ALA A 204 -18.56 7.20 -4.66
CA ALA A 204 -18.06 6.56 -3.44
C ALA A 204 -18.92 6.94 -2.21
N SER A 205 -19.24 8.23 -2.07
CA SER A 205 -20.04 8.72 -0.94
C SER A 205 -21.49 8.21 -0.99
N GLU A 206 -22.06 8.06 -2.19
CA GLU A 206 -23.37 7.45 -2.41
C GLU A 206 -23.41 6.00 -1.93
N LEU A 207 -22.39 5.20 -2.27
CA LEU A 207 -22.28 3.81 -1.80
C LEU A 207 -22.12 3.73 -0.28
N LYS A 208 -21.36 4.66 0.31
CA LYS A 208 -21.22 4.76 1.77
C LYS A 208 -22.55 5.08 2.45
N LEU A 209 -23.38 5.91 1.83
CA LEU A 209 -24.70 6.30 2.35
C LEU A 209 -25.66 5.12 2.43
N GLN A 210 -25.59 4.21 1.46
CA GLN A 210 -26.37 2.97 1.46
C GLN A 210 -25.97 2.04 2.63
N GLN A 211 -24.78 2.21 3.20
CA GLN A 211 -24.28 1.43 4.33
C GLN A 211 -24.56 2.09 5.70
N GLN A 212 -24.67 3.42 5.76
CA GLN A 212 -24.88 4.18 7.00
C GLN A 212 -25.82 5.37 6.78
N LEU A 213 -27.02 5.33 7.38
CA LEU A 213 -28.01 6.41 7.29
C LEU A 213 -27.70 7.52 8.32
N HIS A 214 -26.76 8.41 8.00
CA HIS A 214 -26.56 9.67 8.74
C HIS A 214 -27.03 10.87 7.91
N ASP A 215 -27.81 11.76 8.51
CA ASP A 215 -28.49 12.88 7.82
C ASP A 215 -27.52 13.84 7.08
N ASP A 216 -26.36 14.15 7.66
CA ASP A 216 -25.36 15.05 7.05
C ASP A 216 -24.70 14.47 5.80
N SER A 217 -24.78 13.15 5.60
CA SER A 217 -24.10 12.44 4.51
C SER A 217 -24.78 12.68 3.15
N PHE A 218 -26.10 12.82 3.11
CA PHE A 218 -26.85 13.14 1.87
C PHE A 218 -26.43 14.51 1.29
N LYS A 219 -26.20 15.51 2.15
CA LYS A 219 -25.76 16.85 1.74
C LYS A 219 -24.36 16.82 1.10
N SER A 220 -23.45 16.00 1.65
CA SER A 220 -22.11 15.83 1.09
C SER A 220 -22.16 15.19 -0.30
N VAL A 221 -22.95 14.13 -0.49
CA VAL A 221 -23.15 13.47 -1.79
C VAL A 221 -23.71 14.46 -2.81
N CYS A 222 -24.76 15.21 -2.44
CA CYS A 222 -25.34 16.25 -3.29
C CYS A 222 -24.30 17.30 -3.70
N LYS A 223 -23.43 17.75 -2.77
CA LYS A 223 -22.40 18.75 -3.06
C LYS A 223 -21.42 18.25 -4.11
N HIS A 224 -20.99 17.00 -4.05
CA HIS A 224 -20.07 16.44 -5.05
C HIS A 224 -20.72 16.31 -6.44
N TYR A 225 -21.94 15.76 -6.53
CA TYR A 225 -22.65 15.70 -7.82
C TYR A 225 -22.94 17.10 -8.38
N LEU A 226 -23.26 18.06 -7.51
CA LEU A 226 -23.41 19.47 -7.87
C LEU A 226 -22.12 20.05 -8.47
N SER A 227 -20.99 19.90 -7.77
CA SER A 227 -19.71 20.39 -8.25
C SER A 227 -19.31 19.77 -9.60
N ALA A 228 -19.47 18.45 -9.77
CA ALA A 228 -19.18 17.80 -11.04
C ALA A 228 -20.08 18.33 -12.18
N TYR A 229 -21.38 18.49 -11.91
CA TYR A 229 -22.33 19.02 -12.90
C TYR A 229 -22.03 20.47 -13.28
N ASP A 230 -21.78 21.34 -12.30
CA ASP A 230 -21.55 22.77 -12.53
C ASP A 230 -20.20 23.00 -13.24
N LEU A 231 -19.16 22.20 -12.94
CA LEU A 231 -17.86 22.26 -13.63
C LEU A 231 -17.97 21.85 -15.09
N ILE A 232 -18.72 20.79 -15.42
CA ILE A 232 -18.96 20.40 -16.82
C ILE A 232 -19.68 21.52 -17.56
N LEU A 233 -20.75 22.07 -16.98
CA LEU A 233 -21.50 23.14 -17.64
C LEU A 233 -20.75 24.47 -17.72
N GLY A 234 -19.78 24.69 -16.84
CA GLY A 234 -18.91 25.86 -16.83
C GLY A 234 -17.86 25.85 -17.94
N ASP A 235 -17.66 24.72 -18.64
CA ASP A 235 -16.66 24.58 -19.69
C ASP A 235 -17.26 24.01 -20.98
N SER A 236 -17.38 24.85 -22.00
CA SER A 236 -17.90 24.46 -23.32
C SER A 236 -17.13 23.29 -23.97
N ALA A 237 -15.84 23.15 -23.70
CA ALA A 237 -15.04 22.04 -24.20
C ALA A 237 -15.39 20.73 -23.49
N ALA A 238 -15.56 20.78 -22.16
CA ALA A 238 -16.02 19.64 -21.36
C ALA A 238 -17.43 19.18 -21.76
N ILE A 239 -18.38 20.10 -22.01
CA ILE A 239 -19.73 19.75 -22.51
C ILE A 239 -19.60 18.97 -23.82
N LYS A 240 -18.85 19.51 -24.78
CA LYS A 240 -18.68 18.89 -26.09
C LYS A 240 -18.07 17.48 -25.96
N HIS A 241 -17.07 17.32 -25.10
CA HIS A 241 -16.43 16.03 -24.80
C HIS A 241 -17.40 15.00 -24.24
N VAL A 242 -18.09 15.39 -23.16
CA VAL A 242 -19.02 14.49 -22.48
C VAL A 242 -20.15 14.08 -23.42
N CYS A 243 -20.69 15.01 -24.20
CA CYS A 243 -21.75 14.70 -25.17
C CYS A 243 -21.28 13.81 -26.32
N LEU A 244 -20.04 13.96 -26.80
CA LEU A 244 -19.48 13.12 -27.86
C LEU A 244 -19.23 11.68 -27.38
N PHE A 245 -18.82 11.53 -26.12
CA PHE A 245 -18.55 10.22 -25.54
C PHE A 245 -19.82 9.51 -25.03
N ASP A 246 -20.57 10.16 -24.13
CA ASP A 246 -21.80 9.64 -23.53
C ASP A 246 -22.70 10.80 -23.10
N GLU A 247 -23.65 11.17 -23.96
CA GLU A 247 -24.64 12.22 -23.71
C GLU A 247 -25.48 11.99 -22.44
N THR A 248 -25.55 10.76 -21.92
CA THR A 248 -26.34 10.43 -20.73
C THR A 248 -25.70 10.95 -19.44
N TRP A 249 -24.42 11.31 -19.45
CA TRP A 249 -23.70 11.79 -18.26
C TRP A 249 -24.30 13.06 -17.66
N ILE A 250 -24.55 14.09 -18.49
CA ILE A 250 -25.10 15.37 -18.02
C ILE A 250 -26.47 15.14 -17.37
N THR A 251 -27.31 14.34 -18.02
CA THR A 251 -28.63 13.95 -17.51
C THR A 251 -28.51 13.15 -16.22
N HIS A 252 -27.59 12.20 -16.15
CA HIS A 252 -27.32 11.38 -14.96
C HIS A 252 -26.91 12.22 -13.75
N LEU A 253 -25.94 13.12 -13.92
CA LEU A 253 -25.46 14.01 -12.87
C LEU A 253 -26.55 14.95 -12.37
N HIS A 254 -27.34 15.52 -13.31
CA HIS A 254 -28.48 16.36 -12.97
C HIS A 254 -29.50 15.59 -12.13
N GLN A 255 -29.87 14.38 -12.54
CA GLN A 255 -30.83 13.54 -11.83
C GLN A 255 -30.33 13.15 -10.43
N LYS A 256 -29.07 12.70 -10.31
CA LYS A 256 -28.45 12.37 -9.02
C LYS A 256 -28.41 13.59 -8.09
N LYS A 257 -27.96 14.75 -8.58
CA LYS A 257 -27.98 16.03 -7.84
C LYS A 257 -29.38 16.36 -7.31
N LYS A 258 -30.41 16.34 -8.17
CA LYS A 258 -31.79 16.63 -7.77
C LYS A 258 -32.31 15.65 -6.73
N PHE A 259 -32.04 14.36 -6.92
CA PHE A 259 -32.43 13.31 -6.00
C PHE A 259 -31.82 13.53 -4.59
N PHE A 260 -30.50 13.65 -4.50
CA PHE A 260 -29.82 13.83 -3.20
C PHE A 260 -30.16 15.18 -2.55
N GLN A 261 -30.42 16.22 -3.35
CA GLN A 261 -30.93 17.50 -2.83
C GLN A 261 -32.31 17.35 -2.19
N ALA A 262 -33.24 16.67 -2.85
CA ALA A 262 -34.58 16.42 -2.33
C ALA A 262 -34.55 15.58 -1.05
N GLU A 263 -33.76 14.50 -1.05
CA GLU A 263 -33.58 13.62 0.11
C GLU A 263 -32.96 14.33 1.32
N ALA A 264 -31.98 15.22 1.09
CA ALA A 264 -31.37 16.05 2.13
C ALA A 264 -32.37 17.06 2.73
N LEU A 265 -33.19 17.70 1.89
CA LEU A 265 -34.24 18.63 2.32
C LEU A 265 -35.36 17.92 3.09
N GLN A 266 -35.79 16.75 2.62
CA GLN A 266 -36.83 15.94 3.27
C GLN A 266 -36.42 15.52 4.68
N ARG A 267 -35.18 15.06 4.87
CA ARG A 267 -34.65 14.68 6.20
C ARG A 267 -34.53 15.89 7.12
N LYS A 268 -34.01 17.01 6.61
CA LYS A 268 -33.97 18.28 7.36
C LYS A 268 -35.36 18.75 7.81
N SER A 269 -36.39 18.59 6.97
CA SER A 269 -37.78 18.94 7.30
C SER A 269 -38.45 17.96 8.28
N SER A 270 -37.99 16.70 8.32
CA SER A 270 -38.53 15.66 9.20
C SER A 270 -38.08 15.81 10.66
N ILE A 271 -37.06 16.63 10.91
CA ILE A 271 -36.58 17.04 12.24
C ILE A 271 -37.50 18.14 12.85
N LEU A 272 -38.41 18.75 12.06
CA LEU A 272 -39.46 19.66 12.54
C LEU A 272 -40.82 18.91 12.65
N PRO A 273 -41.69 19.23 13.64
CA PRO A 273 -43.00 18.59 13.75
C PRO A 273 -43.90 18.99 12.56
N LYS A 274 -44.48 17.98 11.89
CA LYS A 274 -45.24 18.09 10.63
C LYS A 274 -46.51 18.94 10.74
N PRO A 275 -46.98 19.48 9.60
CA PRO A 275 -48.15 18.83 8.97
C PRO A 275 -48.08 18.67 7.43
N LYS A 276 -48.74 17.58 6.98
CA LYS A 276 -49.26 17.21 5.64
C LYS A 276 -48.27 16.96 4.47
N ARG A 277 -48.21 15.67 4.09
CA ARG A 277 -47.41 15.07 3.00
C ARG A 277 -48.14 15.15 1.64
N PRO A 278 -47.45 15.41 0.52
CA PRO A 278 -47.91 15.06 -0.83
C PRO A 278 -47.64 13.57 -1.13
N LYS A 279 -48.59 12.91 -1.79
CA LYS A 279 -48.51 11.51 -2.26
C LYS A 279 -47.98 11.47 -3.71
N THR A 280 -46.68 11.63 -3.94
CA THR A 280 -46.08 11.43 -5.28
C THR A 280 -44.59 11.01 -5.21
N SER A 281 -44.26 10.05 -4.35
CA SER A 281 -42.94 9.41 -4.35
C SER A 281 -43.04 7.98 -3.82
N SER A 282 -43.81 7.15 -4.51
CA SER A 282 -43.81 5.70 -4.30
C SER A 282 -43.36 5.01 -5.59
N SER A 283 -42.07 5.12 -5.90
CA SER A 283 -41.38 4.16 -6.76
C SER A 283 -39.87 4.27 -6.56
N VAL A 284 -39.44 4.18 -5.31
CA VAL A 284 -38.28 3.34 -5.02
C VAL A 284 -38.89 2.32 -4.08
N GLN A 285 -39.21 1.16 -4.64
CA GLN A 285 -39.17 -0.04 -3.83
C GLN A 285 -37.75 -0.01 -3.29
N SER A 286 -37.57 0.47 -2.06
CA SER A 286 -36.41 0.09 -1.27
C SER A 286 -36.41 -1.41 -1.47
N CYS A 287 -35.45 -1.93 -2.25
CA CYS A 287 -35.17 -3.36 -2.25
C CYS A 287 -35.29 -3.73 -0.77
N PRO A 288 -36.15 -4.70 -0.41
CA PRO A 288 -36.15 -5.20 0.94
C PRO A 288 -34.68 -5.39 1.25
N LEU A 289 -34.18 -4.58 2.18
CA LEU A 289 -32.89 -4.85 2.77
C LEU A 289 -33.12 -6.26 3.28
N ASP A 290 -32.56 -7.25 2.59
CA ASP A 290 -32.37 -8.55 3.19
C ASP A 290 -31.48 -8.26 4.38
N HIS A 291 -32.19 -8.01 5.47
CA HIS A 291 -31.69 -7.59 6.73
C HIS A 291 -31.02 -8.83 7.31
N ASP A 292 -29.74 -8.66 7.64
CA ASP A 292 -29.18 -9.10 8.92
C ASP A 292 -28.34 -10.38 8.97
N ALA A 293 -27.71 -10.80 7.88
CA ALA A 293 -26.50 -11.63 7.98
C ALA A 293 -25.32 -10.96 7.27
N GLU A 294 -24.49 -10.23 8.01
CA GLU A 294 -23.13 -9.87 7.58
C GLU A 294 -22.44 -11.16 7.09
N SER A 295 -22.24 -11.33 5.78
CA SER A 295 -21.51 -12.50 5.26
C SER A 295 -20.12 -12.54 5.88
N ILE A 296 -19.59 -13.74 6.11
CA ILE A 296 -18.24 -13.92 6.67
C ILE A 296 -17.21 -13.12 5.86
N THR A 297 -17.40 -13.05 4.55
CA THR A 297 -16.50 -12.34 3.64
C THR A 297 -16.50 -10.84 3.89
N GLU A 298 -17.67 -10.23 4.09
CA GLU A 298 -17.78 -8.80 4.43
C GLU A 298 -17.09 -8.50 5.76
N LYS A 299 -17.30 -9.37 6.75
CA LYS A 299 -16.68 -9.26 8.07
C LYS A 299 -15.16 -9.29 8.03
N LEU A 300 -14.61 -10.20 7.23
CA LEU A 300 -13.17 -10.34 7.03
C LEU A 300 -12.59 -9.10 6.33
N VAL A 301 -13.22 -8.63 5.25
CA VAL A 301 -12.78 -7.41 4.55
C VAL A 301 -12.85 -6.19 5.46
N ARG A 302 -13.88 -6.06 6.29
CA ARG A 302 -13.95 -4.98 7.29
C ARG A 302 -12.74 -5.01 8.24
N GLY A 303 -12.26 -6.20 8.61
CA GLY A 303 -11.05 -6.39 9.40
C GLY A 303 -9.80 -5.82 8.73
N ILE A 304 -9.59 -6.09 7.43
CA ILE A 304 -8.43 -5.56 6.71
C ILE A 304 -8.49 -4.03 6.59
N CYS A 305 -9.68 -3.46 6.36
CA CYS A 305 -9.82 -2.02 6.19
C CYS A 305 -9.58 -1.24 7.49
N ARG A 306 -10.05 -1.75 8.63
CA ARG A 306 -9.89 -1.11 9.95
C ARG A 306 -8.44 -1.02 10.42
N HIS A 307 -7.56 -1.90 9.94
CA HIS A 307 -6.21 -2.06 10.46
C HIS A 307 -5.11 -1.79 9.44
N SER A 308 -5.45 -1.21 8.29
CA SER A 308 -4.48 -0.93 7.22
C SER A 308 -3.27 -0.12 7.64
N ASP A 309 -3.47 0.82 8.55
CA ASP A 309 -2.40 1.62 9.16
C ASP A 309 -1.38 0.77 9.95
N LEU A 310 -1.69 -0.48 10.30
CA LEU A 310 -0.83 -1.34 11.11
C LEU A 310 0.36 -1.90 10.32
N TRP A 311 0.26 -2.03 8.99
CA TRP A 311 1.30 -2.64 8.16
C TRP A 311 1.76 -1.78 6.97
N THR A 312 1.19 -0.58 6.78
CA THR A 312 1.67 0.37 5.76
C THR A 312 2.92 1.09 6.29
N PRO A 313 4.10 0.87 5.68
CA PRO A 313 5.31 1.53 6.13
C PRO A 313 5.34 3.00 5.70
N LYS A 314 5.94 3.86 6.53
CA LYS A 314 6.20 5.27 6.18
C LYS A 314 7.34 5.38 5.17
N GLN A 315 7.39 6.51 4.46
CA GLN A 315 8.34 7.00 3.43
C GLN A 315 9.83 6.58 3.47
N GLN A 316 10.35 5.99 4.55
CA GLN A 316 11.78 5.87 4.85
C GLN A 316 12.33 4.43 4.83
N LEU A 317 11.65 3.46 4.20
CA LEU A 317 12.12 2.06 4.14
C LEU A 317 12.62 1.64 2.76
N ILE A 318 13.11 2.59 1.96
CA ILE A 318 13.43 2.36 0.56
C ILE A 318 14.52 1.29 0.44
N TYR A 319 15.63 1.43 1.16
CA TYR A 319 16.76 0.50 1.06
C TYR A 319 16.40 -0.86 1.66
N LEU A 320 15.67 -0.84 2.77
CA LEU A 320 15.22 -2.06 3.43
C LEU A 320 14.29 -2.88 2.53
N ASP A 321 13.29 -2.25 1.94
CA ASP A 321 12.33 -2.97 1.09
C ASP A 321 12.98 -3.43 -0.22
N LEU A 322 13.89 -2.65 -0.81
CA LEU A 322 14.61 -3.04 -2.02
C LEU A 322 15.57 -4.22 -1.80
N LEU A 323 16.21 -4.28 -0.65
CA LEU A 323 17.19 -5.33 -0.36
C LEU A 323 16.54 -6.59 0.20
N LEU A 324 15.46 -6.44 0.96
CA LEU A 324 14.90 -7.52 1.76
C LEU A 324 13.56 -8.04 1.29
N SER A 325 12.76 -7.24 0.57
CA SER A 325 11.44 -7.70 0.14
C SER A 325 11.53 -8.51 -1.15
N GLU A 326 10.96 -9.72 -1.13
CA GLU A 326 10.76 -10.51 -2.36
C GLU A 326 9.88 -9.77 -3.38
N ASN A 327 9.01 -8.89 -2.90
CA ASN A 327 8.06 -8.14 -3.71
C ASN A 327 8.60 -6.79 -4.18
N SER A 328 9.87 -6.47 -3.86
CA SER A 328 10.49 -5.30 -4.46
C SER A 328 10.77 -5.57 -5.93
N PRO A 329 10.44 -4.65 -6.84
CA PRO A 329 10.82 -4.81 -8.24
C PRO A 329 12.31 -4.50 -8.50
N PHE A 330 13.04 -3.96 -7.52
CA PHE A 330 14.47 -3.66 -7.66
C PHE A 330 15.30 -4.12 -6.46
N LYS A 331 16.59 -4.36 -6.68
CA LYS A 331 17.55 -4.82 -5.70
C LYS A 331 18.88 -4.07 -5.84
N ILE A 332 19.49 -3.67 -4.73
CA ILE A 332 20.84 -3.11 -4.72
C ILE A 332 21.85 -4.24 -4.49
N MET A 333 22.85 -4.34 -5.36
CA MET A 333 23.93 -5.33 -5.28
C MET A 333 25.23 -4.75 -4.71
N ASP A 334 26.20 -5.62 -4.44
CA ASP A 334 27.56 -5.23 -4.09
C ASP A 334 28.15 -4.28 -5.15
N GLY A 335 28.79 -3.20 -4.70
CA GLY A 335 29.27 -2.10 -5.57
C GLY A 335 28.22 -1.06 -6.00
N GLY A 336 27.01 -1.04 -5.39
CA GLY A 336 26.01 0.01 -5.61
C GLY A 336 25.23 -0.08 -6.93
N LYS A 337 25.31 -1.23 -7.62
CA LYS A 337 24.55 -1.55 -8.82
C LYS A 337 23.09 -1.84 -8.50
N LEU A 338 22.16 -1.26 -9.25
CA LEU A 338 20.73 -1.49 -9.13
C LEU A 338 20.27 -2.51 -10.18
N VAL A 339 19.63 -3.58 -9.72
CA VAL A 339 19.13 -4.66 -10.57
C VAL A 339 17.62 -4.77 -10.45
N ALA A 340 16.92 -4.84 -11.58
CA ALA A 340 15.49 -5.12 -11.58
C ALA A 340 15.22 -6.60 -11.39
N ASN A 341 14.18 -6.94 -10.62
CA ASN A 341 13.74 -8.32 -10.42
C ASN A 341 13.02 -8.81 -11.69
N PRO A 342 13.54 -9.81 -12.41
CA PRO A 342 12.80 -10.50 -13.43
C PRO A 342 11.72 -11.31 -12.71
N TRP A 343 10.44 -11.16 -13.08
CA TRP A 343 9.30 -11.88 -12.49
C TRP A 343 9.37 -13.42 -12.55
N ASP A 344 10.51 -14.00 -12.98
CA ASP A 344 10.78 -15.43 -13.10
C ASP A 344 12.18 -15.87 -12.57
N MET A 345 12.98 -14.98 -11.97
CA MET A 345 14.28 -15.39 -11.40
C MET A 345 14.20 -15.48 -9.87
N PRO A 346 14.61 -16.59 -9.24
CA PRO A 346 14.74 -16.65 -7.79
C PRO A 346 15.74 -15.58 -7.33
N PRO A 347 15.51 -14.89 -6.20
CA PRO A 347 16.38 -13.82 -5.78
C PRO A 347 17.78 -14.36 -5.53
N PRO A 348 18.86 -13.70 -6.01
CA PRO A 348 20.21 -14.10 -5.65
C PRO A 348 20.44 -13.63 -4.21
N TYR A 349 20.04 -14.40 -3.21
CA TYR A 349 20.41 -14.08 -1.84
C TYR A 349 21.87 -14.46 -1.63
N PRO A 350 22.72 -13.53 -1.16
CA PRO A 350 23.85 -13.93 -0.36
C PRO A 350 23.26 -14.70 0.84
N LYS A 351 23.45 -16.02 0.87
CA LYS A 351 23.07 -16.88 2.00
C LYS A 351 23.76 -16.46 3.30
N ASN A 352 24.80 -15.64 3.20
CA ASN A 352 25.60 -15.18 4.30
C ASN A 352 25.43 -13.66 4.47
N PHE A 353 24.38 -13.23 5.18
CA PHE A 353 24.64 -12.22 6.21
C PHE A 353 25.42 -12.97 7.29
N ALA A 354 26.72 -13.16 7.06
CA ALA A 354 27.61 -13.54 8.12
C ALA A 354 27.31 -12.52 9.22
N ILE A 355 26.88 -13.01 10.37
CA ILE A 355 26.80 -12.21 11.58
C ILE A 355 28.24 -11.75 11.79
N LEU A 356 28.59 -10.57 11.27
CA LEU A 356 29.86 -9.94 11.53
C LEU A 356 29.88 -9.82 13.05
N SER A 357 30.80 -10.59 13.64
CA SER A 357 31.07 -10.61 15.07
C SER A 357 31.00 -9.19 15.60
N SER A 358 30.06 -8.97 16.51
CA SER A 358 29.71 -7.68 17.11
C SER A 358 30.95 -6.89 17.52
N SER A 359 31.32 -5.88 16.74
CA SER A 359 32.20 -4.81 17.18
C SER A 359 31.43 -3.57 17.65
N SER A 360 30.09 -3.60 17.58
CA SER A 360 29.22 -2.49 17.94
C SER A 360 28.30 -2.95 19.06
N GLY A 361 28.43 -2.39 20.26
CA GLY A 361 27.73 -2.86 21.46
C GLY A 361 26.25 -2.46 21.54
N MET A 362 25.52 -2.58 20.44
CA MET A 362 24.06 -2.54 20.42
C MET A 362 23.50 -3.93 20.76
N LEU A 363 22.76 -4.05 21.87
CA LEU A 363 22.15 -5.31 22.30
C LEU A 363 21.08 -5.82 21.31
N SER A 364 21.22 -7.06 20.86
CA SER A 364 20.22 -7.77 20.04
C SER A 364 19.06 -8.26 20.91
N PHE A 365 17.82 -8.09 20.44
CA PHE A 365 16.64 -8.67 21.11
C PHE A 365 16.48 -10.14 20.73
N GLY A 366 16.16 -10.99 21.71
CA GLY A 366 15.71 -12.37 21.48
C GLY A 366 14.40 -12.36 20.69
N LEU A 367 14.23 -13.26 19.72
CA LEU A 367 12.92 -13.46 19.09
C LEU A 367 12.04 -14.29 20.03
N LYS A 368 10.78 -13.89 20.20
CA LYS A 368 9.77 -14.70 20.89
C LYS A 368 9.52 -15.98 20.11
N LYS A 369 9.27 -17.06 20.84
CA LYS A 369 8.87 -18.37 20.30
C LYS A 369 7.41 -18.63 20.66
N SER A 370 6.69 -19.33 19.80
CA SER A 370 5.32 -19.76 20.03
C SER A 370 5.22 -21.27 19.96
N GLU A 371 4.18 -21.82 20.56
CA GLU A 371 3.83 -23.23 20.36
C GLU A 371 3.11 -23.44 19.03
N PRO A 372 3.19 -24.66 18.45
CA PRO A 372 2.35 -25.05 17.33
C PRO A 372 0.87 -24.92 17.71
N LEU A 373 0.05 -24.40 16.80
CA LEU A 373 -1.38 -24.21 16.98
C LEU A 373 -2.06 -24.43 15.65
N ASP A 374 -3.03 -25.32 15.62
CA ASP A 374 -3.95 -25.49 14.49
C ASP A 374 -5.00 -24.37 14.54
N LEU A 375 -4.73 -23.31 13.80
CA LEU A 375 -5.63 -22.17 13.71
C LEU A 375 -6.73 -22.41 12.68
N TYR A 376 -6.48 -23.30 11.70
CA TYR A 376 -7.43 -23.65 10.65
C TYR A 376 -8.70 -24.28 11.22
N GLU A 377 -8.59 -25.34 12.02
CA GLU A 377 -9.76 -26.06 12.53
C GLU A 377 -10.61 -25.18 13.46
N SER A 378 -9.96 -24.37 14.31
CA SER A 378 -10.65 -23.41 15.19
C SER A 378 -11.46 -22.37 14.39
N LEU A 379 -10.86 -21.78 13.34
CA LEU A 379 -11.52 -20.81 12.47
C LEU A 379 -12.66 -21.45 11.67
N ARG A 380 -12.40 -22.60 11.06
CA ARG A 380 -13.35 -23.30 10.20
C ARG A 380 -14.57 -23.78 10.98
N SER A 381 -14.35 -24.36 12.16
CA SER A 381 -15.43 -24.80 13.06
C SER A 381 -16.28 -23.64 13.55
N TYR A 382 -15.66 -22.51 13.92
CA TYR A 382 -16.40 -21.32 14.34
C TYR A 382 -17.31 -20.79 13.24
N VAL A 383 -16.82 -20.68 12.00
CA VAL A 383 -17.63 -20.17 10.88
C VAL A 383 -18.73 -21.15 10.51
N ALA A 384 -18.46 -22.45 10.51
CA ALA A 384 -19.45 -23.49 10.26
C ALA A 384 -20.64 -23.40 11.22
N LEU A 385 -20.33 -23.25 12.52
CA LEU A 385 -21.33 -23.22 13.59
C LEU A 385 -22.09 -21.90 13.66
N LYS A 386 -21.40 -20.77 13.48
CA LYS A 386 -22.00 -19.44 13.65
C LYS A 386 -22.71 -18.93 12.39
N TYR A 387 -22.22 -19.30 11.21
CA TYR A 387 -22.72 -18.81 9.93
C TYR A 387 -23.37 -19.93 9.13
N SER A 388 -22.58 -20.78 8.49
CA SER A 388 -23.02 -22.00 7.80
C SER A 388 -21.81 -22.77 7.26
N GLU A 389 -22.02 -24.04 6.93
CA GLU A 389 -21.01 -24.86 6.26
C GLU A 389 -20.64 -24.31 4.87
N SER A 390 -21.61 -23.73 4.16
CA SER A 390 -21.38 -23.07 2.87
C SER A 390 -20.44 -21.88 3.02
N GLU A 391 -20.70 -20.97 3.96
CA GLU A 391 -19.84 -19.81 4.21
C GLU A 391 -18.43 -20.22 4.67
N ALA A 392 -18.33 -21.32 5.41
CA ALA A 392 -17.07 -21.86 5.88
C ALA A 392 -16.22 -22.46 4.73
N ASN A 393 -16.86 -23.09 3.73
CA ASN A 393 -16.20 -23.52 2.49
C ASN A 393 -15.69 -22.33 1.65
N ARG A 394 -16.42 -21.20 1.62
CA ARG A 394 -16.04 -20.02 0.84
C ARG A 394 -14.75 -19.34 1.30
N VAL A 395 -14.37 -19.51 2.57
CA VAL A 395 -13.17 -18.93 3.17
C VAL A 395 -12.12 -19.97 3.57
N GLU A 396 -12.32 -21.23 3.16
CA GLU A 396 -11.46 -22.35 3.55
C GLU A 396 -10.01 -22.15 3.07
N GLY A 397 -9.84 -21.72 1.82
CA GLY A 397 -8.52 -21.44 1.25
C GLY A 397 -7.77 -20.34 2.00
N LEU A 398 -8.50 -19.33 2.47
CA LEU A 398 -7.94 -18.31 3.35
C LEU A 398 -7.45 -18.94 4.66
N PHE A 399 -8.30 -19.67 5.39
CA PHE A 399 -7.92 -20.22 6.70
C PHE A 399 -6.72 -21.17 6.60
N LYS A 400 -6.64 -21.98 5.54
CA LYS A 400 -5.45 -22.80 5.23
C LYS A 400 -4.20 -21.94 5.03
N THR A 401 -4.33 -20.81 4.35
CA THR A 401 -3.21 -19.87 4.15
C THR A 401 -2.75 -19.23 5.46
N VAL A 402 -3.69 -18.84 6.34
CA VAL A 402 -3.36 -18.26 7.65
C VAL A 402 -2.60 -19.27 8.51
N ASP A 403 -3.07 -20.51 8.57
CA ASP A 403 -2.43 -21.57 9.35
C ASP A 403 -1.03 -21.93 8.82
N LYS A 404 -0.89 -22.02 7.50
CA LYS A 404 0.40 -22.21 6.84
C LYS A 404 1.36 -21.05 7.11
N LEU A 405 0.90 -19.80 7.01
CA LEU A 405 1.69 -18.61 7.33
C LEU A 405 2.19 -18.61 8.78
N ARG A 406 1.33 -19.02 9.71
CA ARG A 406 1.71 -19.20 11.13
C ARG A 406 2.86 -20.19 11.29
N SER A 407 2.79 -21.31 10.58
CA SER A 407 3.83 -22.34 10.63
C SER A 407 5.15 -21.85 10.01
N GLU A 408 5.08 -21.18 8.87
CA GLU A 408 6.27 -20.67 8.16
C GLU A 408 6.99 -19.57 8.95
N MET A 409 6.29 -18.67 9.65
CA MET A 409 6.94 -17.60 10.43
C MET A 409 7.74 -18.11 11.65
N GLN A 410 7.49 -19.34 12.10
CA GLN A 410 8.18 -19.97 13.24
C GLN A 410 9.49 -20.65 12.84
N ARG A 411 9.72 -20.84 11.54
CA ARG A 411 10.95 -21.47 11.00
C ARG A 411 12.19 -20.64 11.31
N ASN A 412 13.26 -21.32 11.69
CA ASN A 412 14.56 -20.69 11.99
C ASN A 412 15.60 -20.89 10.88
N ASP A 413 15.31 -21.72 9.87
CA ASP A 413 16.17 -21.99 8.72
C ASP A 413 16.03 -20.94 7.60
N LEU A 414 15.01 -20.07 7.70
CA LEU A 414 14.80 -18.99 6.74
C LEU A 414 15.74 -17.81 7.00
N SER A 415 16.15 -17.14 5.93
CA SER A 415 16.89 -15.88 6.03
C SER A 415 16.06 -14.82 6.77
N LEU A 416 16.73 -13.89 7.47
CA LEU A 416 16.06 -12.81 8.20
C LEU A 416 15.05 -12.02 7.31
N PRO A 417 15.37 -11.70 6.04
CA PRO A 417 14.45 -11.01 5.13
C PRO A 417 13.18 -11.80 4.82
N VAL A 418 13.32 -13.08 4.46
CA VAL A 418 12.18 -13.95 4.12
C VAL A 418 11.28 -14.14 5.33
N ARG A 419 11.87 -14.28 6.51
CA ARG A 419 11.11 -14.37 7.77
C ARG A 419 10.33 -13.08 8.08
N ARG A 420 10.89 -11.90 7.77
CA ARG A 420 10.19 -10.60 7.91
C ARG A 420 8.95 -10.56 7.02
N ASP A 421 9.08 -10.96 5.76
CA ASP A 421 7.97 -10.93 4.80
C ASP A 421 6.85 -11.89 5.20
N PHE A 422 7.17 -13.09 5.69
CA PHE A 422 6.18 -14.01 6.26
C PHE A 422 5.45 -13.42 7.48
N LEU A 423 6.17 -12.77 8.40
CA LEU A 423 5.56 -12.10 9.55
C LEU A 423 4.62 -10.96 9.12
N ILE A 424 4.98 -10.16 8.11
CA ILE A 424 4.12 -9.09 7.58
C ILE A 424 2.86 -9.69 6.94
N GLN A 425 3.00 -10.72 6.11
CA GLN A 425 1.86 -11.39 5.47
C GLN A 425 0.92 -12.02 6.51
N TYR A 426 1.48 -12.65 7.54
CA TYR A 426 0.71 -13.22 8.64
C TYR A 426 -0.01 -12.13 9.43
N LEU A 427 0.66 -11.00 9.75
CA LEU A 427 0.05 -9.86 10.42
C LEU A 427 -1.16 -9.29 9.63
N LYS A 428 -1.04 -9.16 8.30
CA LYS A 428 -2.16 -8.78 7.42
C LYS A 428 -3.34 -9.74 7.58
N CYS A 429 -3.08 -11.05 7.59
CA CYS A 429 -4.10 -12.07 7.79
C CYS A 429 -4.74 -11.99 9.19
N LEU A 430 -3.95 -11.79 10.25
CA LEU A 430 -4.45 -11.59 11.61
C LEU A 430 -5.38 -10.38 11.71
N CYS A 431 -5.08 -9.30 11.00
CA CYS A 431 -5.96 -8.14 10.91
C CYS A 431 -7.28 -8.42 10.21
N MET A 432 -7.24 -9.22 9.15
CA MET A 432 -8.44 -9.63 8.45
C MET A 432 -9.34 -10.54 9.30
N ILE A 433 -8.77 -11.48 10.06
CA ILE A 433 -9.56 -12.41 10.90
C ILE A 433 -9.91 -11.86 12.29
N GLU A 434 -9.36 -10.73 12.72
CA GLU A 434 -9.64 -10.10 14.02
C GLU A 434 -11.13 -10.01 14.35
N PRO A 435 -12.02 -9.60 13.43
CA PRO A 435 -13.45 -9.47 13.75
C PRO A 435 -14.15 -10.77 14.13
N LEU A 436 -13.52 -11.94 13.92
CA LEU A 436 -14.06 -13.24 14.36
C LEU A 436 -13.85 -13.50 15.86
N PHE A 437 -13.00 -12.71 16.50
CA PHE A 437 -12.69 -12.83 17.92
C PHE A 437 -13.56 -11.90 18.79
N PRO A 438 -13.87 -12.32 20.04
CA PRO A 438 -13.55 -13.61 20.65
C PRO A 438 -14.45 -14.74 20.12
N MET A 439 -13.86 -15.91 19.86
CA MET A 439 -14.55 -17.10 19.35
C MET A 439 -15.32 -17.86 20.45
N THR A 440 -16.16 -17.15 21.21
CA THR A 440 -16.82 -17.69 22.42
C THR A 440 -17.74 -18.87 22.17
N THR A 441 -18.21 -19.05 20.93
CA THR A 441 -19.10 -20.13 20.51
C THR A 441 -18.36 -21.29 19.84
N SER A 442 -17.04 -21.20 19.67
CA SER A 442 -16.25 -22.29 19.08
C SER A 442 -16.08 -23.42 20.11
N PRO A 443 -16.16 -24.70 19.70
CA PRO A 443 -15.88 -25.82 20.59
C PRO A 443 -14.41 -25.81 21.07
N ASN A 444 -13.50 -25.33 20.22
CA ASN A 444 -12.07 -25.24 20.49
C ASN A 444 -11.56 -23.84 20.10
N PRO A 445 -11.78 -22.79 20.92
CA PRO A 445 -11.22 -21.48 20.67
C PRO A 445 -9.69 -21.55 20.72
N PRO A 446 -8.97 -20.89 19.80
CA PRO A 446 -7.52 -21.01 19.72
C PRO A 446 -6.86 -20.41 20.97
N ILE A 447 -5.82 -21.07 21.47
CA ILE A 447 -4.97 -20.58 22.56
C ILE A 447 -3.62 -20.19 21.97
N PHE A 448 -3.29 -18.91 22.01
CA PHE A 448 -1.99 -18.41 21.60
C PHE A 448 -1.03 -18.52 22.77
N VAL A 449 0.00 -19.37 22.64
CA VAL A 449 1.07 -19.53 23.64
C VAL A 449 2.35 -18.92 23.11
N TRP A 450 2.90 -17.95 23.85
CA TRP A 450 4.16 -17.30 23.52
C TRP A 450 5.09 -17.24 24.72
N TYR A 451 6.37 -17.50 24.46
CA TYR A 451 7.45 -17.43 25.43
C TYR A 451 8.02 -16.00 25.51
N ASN A 452 8.41 -15.58 26.71
CA ASN A 452 9.06 -14.29 26.95
C ASN A 452 10.44 -14.26 26.24
N SER A 453 10.73 -13.18 25.52
CA SER A 453 11.99 -13.03 24.76
C SER A 453 13.24 -12.95 25.64
N PHE A 454 13.09 -12.52 26.90
CA PHE A 454 14.20 -12.33 27.85
C PHE A 454 14.32 -13.48 28.83
N ASN A 455 13.23 -14.20 29.09
CA ASN A 455 13.23 -15.38 29.95
C ASN A 455 12.44 -16.51 29.27
N SER A 456 13.15 -17.44 28.62
CA SER A 456 12.53 -18.53 27.88
C SER A 456 11.78 -19.54 28.76
N GLN A 457 11.89 -19.46 30.09
CA GLN A 457 11.12 -20.30 31.02
C GLN A 457 9.74 -19.70 31.37
N GLU A 458 9.52 -18.43 31.06
CA GLU A 458 8.25 -17.74 31.28
C GLU A 458 7.42 -17.73 29.98
N ASN A 459 6.17 -18.17 30.05
CA ASN A 459 5.23 -18.11 28.94
C ASN A 459 3.91 -17.46 29.37
N SER A 460 3.13 -17.03 28.38
CA SER A 460 1.74 -16.61 28.57
C SER A 460 0.89 -17.24 27.49
N SER A 461 -0.31 -17.67 27.89
CA SER A 461 -1.29 -18.34 27.05
C SER A 461 -2.60 -17.55 27.07
N GLN A 462 -3.10 -17.15 25.90
CA GLN A 462 -4.30 -16.32 25.80
C GLN A 462 -5.16 -16.67 24.59
N HIS A 463 -6.49 -16.56 24.73
CA HIS A 463 -7.45 -16.67 23.62
C HIS A 463 -7.63 -15.37 22.83
N ASN A 464 -6.74 -14.38 23.02
CA ASN A 464 -6.88 -13.03 22.50
C ASN A 464 -6.00 -12.84 21.25
N ILE A 465 -6.61 -12.51 20.11
CA ILE A 465 -5.87 -12.24 18.86
C ILE A 465 -4.92 -11.03 18.99
N HIS A 466 -5.21 -10.06 19.86
CA HIS A 466 -4.32 -8.93 20.11
C HIS A 466 -3.00 -9.38 20.76
N PHE A 467 -3.02 -10.45 21.57
CA PHE A 467 -1.81 -11.04 22.14
C PHE A 467 -0.92 -11.69 21.06
N GLU A 468 -1.55 -12.37 20.11
CA GLU A 468 -0.87 -12.93 18.94
C GLU A 468 -0.26 -11.83 18.08
N LYS A 469 -1.01 -10.77 17.76
CA LYS A 469 -0.52 -9.61 17.00
C LYS A 469 0.63 -8.91 17.71
N ALA A 470 0.52 -8.67 19.02
CA ALA A 470 1.60 -8.07 19.80
C ALA A 470 2.89 -8.90 19.72
N SER A 471 2.78 -10.22 19.82
CA SER A 471 3.96 -11.10 19.71
C SER A 471 4.58 -11.09 18.31
N VAL A 472 3.76 -11.08 17.26
CA VAL A 472 4.23 -10.93 15.86
C VAL A 472 4.90 -9.58 15.64
N LEU A 473 4.31 -8.48 16.13
CA LEU A 473 4.86 -7.12 16.05
C LEU A 473 6.19 -7.00 16.80
N PHE A 474 6.31 -7.63 17.96
CA PHE A 474 7.58 -7.69 18.69
C PHE A 474 8.66 -8.38 17.86
N ASN A 475 8.35 -9.54 17.26
CA ASN A 475 9.29 -10.26 16.41
C ASN A 475 9.69 -9.46 15.17
N LEU A 476 8.75 -8.73 14.54
CA LEU A 476 9.06 -7.80 13.44
C LEU A 476 10.04 -6.69 13.87
N GLY A 477 9.81 -6.07 15.03
CA GLY A 477 10.68 -5.04 15.57
C GLY A 477 12.08 -5.57 15.93
N ALA A 478 12.14 -6.74 16.58
CA ALA A 478 13.39 -7.41 16.95
C ALA A 478 14.19 -7.85 15.72
N LEU A 479 13.52 -8.38 14.69
CA LEU A 479 14.12 -8.79 13.42
C LEU A 479 14.69 -7.60 12.66
N SER A 480 13.95 -6.49 12.60
CA SER A 480 14.39 -5.24 11.98
C SER A 480 15.64 -4.68 12.68
N LYS A 481 15.70 -4.76 14.02
CA LYS A 481 16.92 -4.40 14.76
C LYS A 481 18.09 -5.32 14.43
N ARG A 482 17.88 -6.64 14.32
CA ARG A 482 18.94 -7.59 13.94
C ARG A 482 19.49 -7.31 12.54
N ILE A 483 18.61 -6.95 11.60
CA ILE A 483 19.01 -6.50 10.26
C ILE A 483 19.90 -5.27 10.36
N ALA A 484 19.52 -4.26 11.15
CA ALA A 484 20.33 -3.06 11.35
C ALA A 484 21.74 -3.39 11.88
N LEU A 485 21.84 -4.35 12.80
CA LEU A 485 23.11 -4.80 13.39
C LEU A 485 23.99 -5.56 12.40
N SER A 486 23.41 -6.23 11.40
CA SER A 486 24.17 -6.94 10.36
C SER A 486 24.69 -6.02 9.24
N CYS A 487 24.36 -4.73 9.26
CA CYS A 487 24.75 -3.80 8.21
C CYS A 487 26.23 -3.37 8.35
N ASP A 488 26.93 -3.28 7.23
CA ASP A 488 28.30 -2.74 7.18
C ASP A 488 28.30 -1.21 7.22
N LEU A 489 28.48 -0.67 8.43
CA LEU A 489 28.54 0.77 8.68
C LEU A 489 29.81 1.44 8.12
N THR A 490 30.75 0.71 7.51
CA THR A 490 31.87 1.35 6.81
C THR A 490 31.44 1.91 5.44
N THR A 491 30.29 1.48 4.94
CA THR A 491 29.73 1.91 3.66
C THR A 491 28.56 2.88 3.85
N ILE A 492 28.40 3.84 2.93
CA ILE A 492 27.24 4.75 2.92
C ILE A 492 25.93 3.95 2.80
N GLN A 493 25.93 2.90 1.98
CA GLN A 493 24.77 2.03 1.77
C GLN A 493 24.39 1.27 3.06
N GLY A 494 25.37 0.70 3.77
CA GLY A 494 25.11 0.02 5.03
C GLY A 494 24.64 0.97 6.14
N HIS A 495 25.13 2.21 6.17
CA HIS A 495 24.60 3.26 7.05
C HIS A 495 23.11 3.55 6.79
N ARG A 496 22.72 3.69 5.51
CA ARG A 496 21.32 3.94 5.13
C ARG A 496 20.42 2.74 5.43
N LEU A 497 20.87 1.53 5.10
CA LEU A 497 20.14 0.30 5.39
C LEU A 497 19.92 0.12 6.90
N ALA A 498 20.94 0.38 7.71
CA ALA A 498 20.82 0.32 9.17
C ALA A 498 19.80 1.33 9.69
N LYS A 499 19.80 2.56 9.15
CA LYS A 499 18.83 3.60 9.49
C LYS A 499 17.41 3.20 9.10
N ASP A 500 17.18 2.70 7.89
CA ASP A 500 15.88 2.22 7.43
C ASP A 500 15.39 1.05 8.29
N ALA A 501 16.26 0.08 8.59
CA ALA A 501 15.94 -1.05 9.45
C ALA A 501 15.56 -0.62 10.88
N LEU A 502 16.23 0.39 11.44
CA LEU A 502 15.84 0.95 12.74
C LEU A 502 14.55 1.77 12.68
N ASN A 503 14.31 2.50 11.58
CA ASN A 503 13.03 3.17 11.35
C ASN A 503 11.87 2.15 11.27
N ASP A 504 12.09 1.00 10.62
CA ASP A 504 11.12 -0.11 10.57
C ASP A 504 10.89 -0.68 11.96
N ALA A 505 11.97 -0.94 12.71
CA ALA A 505 11.87 -1.39 14.10
C ALA A 505 11.06 -0.42 14.96
N SER A 506 11.36 0.89 14.87
CA SER A 506 10.64 1.94 15.58
C SER A 506 9.15 1.97 15.22
N HIS A 507 8.82 1.78 13.93
CA HIS A 507 7.44 1.67 13.47
C HIS A 507 6.73 0.48 14.13
N TRP A 508 7.30 -0.73 14.03
CA TRP A 508 6.71 -1.95 14.60
C TRP A 508 6.54 -1.87 16.12
N PHE A 509 7.52 -1.33 16.85
CA PHE A 509 7.40 -1.11 18.30
C PHE A 509 6.36 -0.03 18.65
N SER A 510 6.17 0.97 17.80
CA SER A 510 5.10 1.95 17.99
C SER A 510 3.72 1.34 17.78
N LYS A 511 3.58 0.36 16.88
CA LYS A 511 2.33 -0.40 16.68
C LYS A 511 2.13 -1.43 17.79
N LEU A 512 3.21 -2.06 18.25
CA LEU A 512 3.20 -2.99 19.38
C LEU A 512 2.58 -2.33 20.62
N TRP A 513 2.98 -1.10 20.92
CA TRP A 513 2.43 -0.35 22.04
C TRP A 513 0.89 -0.25 21.98
N LEU A 514 0.31 -0.01 20.79
CA LEU A 514 -1.14 0.10 20.62
C LEU A 514 -1.86 -1.24 20.81
N GLU A 515 -1.25 -2.34 20.38
CA GLU A 515 -1.83 -3.69 20.53
C GLU A 515 -1.64 -4.25 21.94
N ALA A 516 -0.49 -4.02 22.57
CA ALA A 516 -0.20 -4.43 23.94
C ALA A 516 -1.19 -3.83 24.95
N GLY A 517 -1.64 -2.58 24.73
CA GLY A 517 -2.67 -1.94 25.56
C GLY A 517 -4.05 -2.62 25.52
N LYS A 518 -4.31 -3.52 24.56
CA LYS A 518 -5.57 -4.27 24.42
C LYS A 518 -5.53 -5.65 25.09
N VAL A 519 -4.44 -5.97 25.78
CA VAL A 519 -4.20 -7.30 26.36
C VAL A 519 -4.15 -7.20 27.89
N SER A 520 -4.93 -8.03 28.57
CA SER A 520 -4.92 -8.12 30.04
C SER A 520 -3.80 -9.08 30.48
N ALA A 521 -2.81 -8.55 31.21
CA ALA A 521 -1.63 -9.28 31.72
C ALA A 521 -0.76 -9.93 30.63
N THR A 522 0.25 -9.19 30.17
CA THR A 522 1.24 -9.65 29.21
C THR A 522 2.50 -10.16 29.88
N THR A 523 3.26 -11.02 29.20
CA THR A 523 4.66 -11.25 29.59
C THR A 523 5.38 -9.91 29.61
N SER A 524 6.34 -9.75 30.52
CA SER A 524 6.93 -8.45 30.80
C SER A 524 7.57 -7.78 29.56
N ASP A 525 8.01 -8.54 28.56
CA ASP A 525 8.53 -8.06 27.26
C ASP A 525 7.50 -7.38 26.35
N LEU A 526 6.21 -7.60 26.60
CA LEU A 526 5.08 -7.02 25.88
C LEU A 526 4.36 -5.95 26.72
N SER A 527 5.01 -5.39 27.76
CA SER A 527 4.44 -4.28 28.52
C SER A 527 4.46 -2.98 27.71
N VAL A 528 3.47 -2.12 27.98
CA VAL A 528 3.34 -0.81 27.31
C VAL A 528 4.56 0.06 27.59
N GLU A 529 5.05 0.03 28.82
CA GLU A 529 6.20 0.78 29.32
C GLU A 529 7.48 0.34 28.61
N ARG A 530 7.70 -0.97 28.44
CA ARG A 530 8.85 -1.48 27.69
C ARG A 530 8.79 -1.15 26.21
N ALA A 531 7.64 -1.29 25.57
CA ALA A 531 7.51 -0.94 24.15
C ALA A 531 7.87 0.55 23.92
N LYS A 532 7.46 1.44 24.82
CA LYS A 532 7.85 2.87 24.80
C LYS A 532 9.35 3.06 25.02
N MET A 533 9.93 2.39 26.03
CA MET A 533 11.36 2.47 26.31
C MET A 533 12.20 2.03 25.10
N VAL A 534 11.88 0.87 24.51
CA VAL A 534 12.59 0.34 23.34
C VAL A 534 12.50 1.31 22.15
N LYS A 535 11.34 1.95 21.96
CA LYS A 535 11.18 2.97 20.93
C LYS A 535 12.09 4.18 21.15
N GLU A 536 12.22 4.69 22.37
CA GLU A 536 13.12 5.82 22.68
C GLU A 536 14.60 5.44 22.48
N ILE A 537 14.99 4.20 22.83
CA ILE A 537 16.33 3.67 22.56
C ILE A 537 16.60 3.63 21.05
N ILE A 538 15.67 3.09 20.26
CA ILE A 538 15.81 3.04 18.80
C ILE A 538 15.87 4.45 18.20
N ALA A 539 15.08 5.40 18.73
CA ALA A 539 15.13 6.79 18.30
C ALA A 539 16.50 7.44 18.58
N ALA A 540 17.11 7.14 19.73
CA ALA A 540 18.47 7.58 20.05
C ALA A 540 19.50 7.00 19.05
N GLN A 541 19.40 5.71 18.73
CA GLN A 541 20.26 5.03 17.76
C GLN A 541 20.12 5.61 16.34
N ILE A 542 18.90 5.94 15.91
CA ILE A 542 18.67 6.63 14.63
C ILE A 542 19.33 8.01 14.63
N ALA A 543 19.22 8.76 15.73
CA ALA A 543 19.84 10.07 15.86
C ALA A 543 21.38 9.98 15.84
N GLU A 544 21.98 8.98 16.50
CA GLU A 544 23.42 8.70 16.44
C GLU A 544 23.88 8.39 15.02
N LEU A 545 23.21 7.46 14.32
CA LEU A 545 23.55 7.13 12.93
C LEU A 545 23.42 8.34 12.00
N THR A 546 22.47 9.23 12.29
CA THR A 546 22.28 10.46 11.51
C THR A 546 23.39 11.46 11.79
N TRP A 547 23.85 11.59 13.05
CA TRP A 547 24.93 12.48 13.45
C TRP A 547 26.30 12.04 12.91
N ASN A 548 26.53 10.73 12.82
CA ASN A 548 27.79 10.15 12.33
C ASN A 548 27.88 10.06 10.80
N CYS A 549 26.87 10.53 10.07
CA CYS A 549 26.83 10.44 8.61
C CYS A 549 27.76 11.51 7.97
N PRO A 550 28.67 11.16 7.05
CA PRO A 550 29.69 12.07 6.49
C PRO A 550 29.18 13.32 5.74
N HIS A 551 27.87 13.43 5.49
CA HIS A 551 27.29 14.47 4.61
C HIS A 551 26.10 15.24 5.22
N SER A 552 25.81 15.14 6.52
CA SER A 552 24.74 15.96 7.11
C SER A 552 25.21 17.40 7.32
N TYR A 553 24.93 18.29 6.36
CA TYR A 553 24.84 19.72 6.60
C TYR A 553 23.57 19.99 7.43
N SER A 554 23.61 19.72 8.73
CA SER A 554 22.57 20.15 9.67
C SER A 554 23.21 21.06 10.71
N ASP A 555 22.61 22.23 10.91
CA ASP A 555 23.01 23.23 11.90
C ASP A 555 23.38 22.58 13.23
N LEU A 556 24.55 22.96 13.77
CA LEU A 556 25.10 22.50 15.06
C LEU A 556 24.29 23.01 16.27
N SER A 557 22.99 22.72 16.32
CA SER A 557 22.18 22.86 17.53
C SER A 557 22.07 21.49 18.22
N SER A 558 22.54 21.41 19.47
CA SER A 558 22.51 20.28 20.42
C SER A 558 21.96 18.93 19.91
N SER A 559 22.81 17.89 19.89
CA SER A 559 22.39 16.51 19.61
C SER A 559 21.24 16.07 20.53
N PRO A 560 20.13 15.53 19.99
CA PRO A 560 19.00 15.05 20.78
C PRO A 560 19.30 13.73 21.52
N VAL A 561 20.43 13.08 21.24
CA VAL A 561 20.78 11.73 21.72
C VAL A 561 20.74 11.61 23.26
N PRO A 562 21.37 12.51 24.05
CA PRO A 562 21.35 12.40 25.51
C PRO A 562 19.94 12.52 26.10
N ARG A 563 19.08 13.36 25.50
CA ARG A 563 17.69 13.54 25.95
C ARG A 563 16.84 12.29 25.71
N LEU A 564 17.09 11.57 24.62
CA LEU A 564 16.36 10.34 24.28
C LEU A 564 16.77 9.18 25.20
N TYR A 565 18.06 9.01 25.48
CA TYR A 565 18.50 8.02 26.47
C TYR A 565 18.02 8.36 27.88
N GLN A 566 17.97 9.64 28.26
CA GLN A 566 17.40 10.04 29.55
C GLN A 566 15.92 9.63 29.65
N LYS A 567 15.11 9.89 28.60
CA LYS A 567 13.72 9.42 28.57
C LYS A 567 13.59 7.90 28.66
N ALA A 568 14.45 7.16 27.97
CA ALA A 568 14.48 5.70 28.06
C ALA A 568 14.85 5.24 29.49
N TYR A 569 15.81 5.91 30.14
CA TYR A 569 16.19 5.65 31.51
C TYR A 569 15.05 5.93 32.50
N ASP A 570 14.37 7.07 32.35
CA ASP A 570 13.23 7.45 33.20
C ASP A 570 12.05 6.47 33.06
N LEU A 571 11.91 5.81 31.90
CA LEU A 571 10.94 4.73 31.68
C LEU A 571 11.41 3.39 32.26
N SER A 572 12.72 3.20 32.43
CA SER A 572 13.33 1.95 32.93
C SER A 572 13.28 1.80 34.45
N THR A 573 13.26 2.91 35.20
CA THR A 573 13.20 2.92 36.68
C THR A 573 11.88 2.37 37.24
N LEU A 574 10.94 1.98 36.37
CA LEU A 574 9.71 1.24 36.71
C LEU A 574 9.89 -0.29 36.70
N GLU A 575 10.99 -0.85 36.17
CA GLU A 575 11.27 -2.30 36.13
C GLU A 575 12.77 -2.67 36.18
N LEU A 576 13.18 -3.52 37.13
CA LEU A 576 14.58 -3.91 37.44
C LEU A 576 15.43 -4.46 36.26
N LEU A 577 14.81 -5.08 35.23
CA LEU A 577 15.55 -5.63 34.08
C LEU A 577 15.86 -4.59 32.99
N ALA A 578 15.14 -3.47 32.99
CA ALA A 578 15.28 -2.40 32.01
C ALA A 578 16.56 -1.57 32.22
N GLU A 579 17.05 -1.49 33.47
CA GLU A 579 18.28 -0.78 33.84
C GLU A 579 19.52 -1.33 33.11
N ASN A 580 19.65 -2.65 32.94
CA ASN A 580 20.79 -3.29 32.26
C ASN A 580 20.85 -2.95 30.75
N LEU A 581 19.70 -2.82 30.09
CA LEU A 581 19.60 -2.46 28.66
C LEU A 581 20.04 -1.00 28.42
N VAL A 582 19.66 -0.11 29.33
CA VAL A 582 20.01 1.31 29.23
C VAL A 582 21.48 1.54 29.64
N GLN A 583 21.94 0.91 30.72
CA GLN A 583 23.33 1.03 31.21
C GLN A 583 24.38 0.43 30.27
N SER A 584 24.05 -0.56 29.44
CA SER A 584 24.97 -1.10 28.41
C SER A 584 25.05 -0.24 27.14
N SER A 585 24.03 0.60 26.90
CA SER A 585 23.93 1.47 25.72
C SER A 585 24.59 2.85 25.94
N ILE A 586 24.61 3.36 27.18
CA ILE A 586 25.15 4.69 27.56
C ILE A 586 26.70 4.81 27.43
N PRO A 587 27.54 3.81 27.80
CA PRO A 587 29.00 3.96 27.82
C PRO A 587 29.69 4.04 26.45
N GLN A 588 28.98 3.82 25.34
CA GLN A 588 29.57 3.76 23.99
C GLN A 588 29.62 5.12 23.27
N TYR A 589 28.98 6.15 23.84
CA TYR A 589 29.00 7.52 23.33
C TYR A 589 30.42 8.14 23.24
N LEU A 590 31.41 7.53 23.92
CA LEU A 590 32.79 8.06 24.03
C LEU A 590 33.83 7.35 23.16
N LYS A 591 33.45 6.37 22.31
CA LYS A 591 34.39 5.68 21.41
C LYS A 591 33.85 5.58 19.98
N MET A 592 33.95 6.66 19.20
CA MET A 592 33.76 6.58 17.76
C MET A 592 34.97 7.15 17.02
N LYS A 593 35.62 6.28 16.25
CA LYS A 593 36.66 6.64 15.26
C LYS A 593 35.98 7.29 14.06
N THR A 594 36.54 8.41 13.61
CA THR A 594 36.20 9.08 12.36
C THR A 594 36.44 8.15 11.17
N CYS A 595 35.41 7.93 10.35
CA CYS A 595 35.57 7.26 9.05
C CYS A 595 36.12 8.25 8.02
N PRO A 596 37.03 7.83 7.12
CA PRO A 596 37.50 8.67 6.04
C PRO A 596 36.36 8.93 5.04
N VAL A 597 36.25 10.19 4.61
CA VAL A 597 35.30 10.65 3.61
C VAL A 597 35.72 10.08 2.26
N VAL A 598 35.04 9.04 1.79
CA VAL A 598 35.08 8.64 0.38
C VAL A 598 34.01 9.46 -0.33
N THR A 599 34.42 10.62 -0.84
CA THR A 599 33.69 11.29 -1.92
C THR A 599 33.80 10.44 -3.17
N ASP A 600 32.65 10.25 -3.82
CA ASP A 600 32.50 9.83 -5.22
C ASP A 600 32.34 8.32 -5.50
N LEU A 601 31.12 7.80 -5.28
CA LEU A 601 30.50 6.72 -6.07
C LEU A 601 29.03 6.51 -5.61
N GLY A 602 28.03 6.72 -6.49
CA GLY A 602 26.64 6.26 -6.25
C GLY A 602 25.50 7.28 -6.42
N TYR A 603 25.74 8.49 -6.90
CA TYR A 603 24.71 9.54 -6.96
C TYR A 603 23.47 9.15 -7.80
N ILE A 604 23.64 8.45 -8.94
CA ILE A 604 22.49 8.10 -9.78
C ILE A 604 21.57 7.04 -9.17
N THR A 605 22.14 5.94 -8.64
CA THR A 605 21.36 4.90 -7.95
C THR A 605 20.56 5.56 -6.84
N GLU A 606 21.19 6.41 -6.05
CA GLU A 606 20.56 7.16 -4.97
C GLU A 606 19.43 8.08 -5.43
N GLN A 607 19.62 8.83 -6.53
CA GLN A 607 18.55 9.64 -7.10
C GLN A 607 17.37 8.79 -7.56
N PHE A 608 17.64 7.65 -8.19
CA PHE A 608 16.61 6.72 -8.63
C PHE A 608 15.83 6.19 -7.44
N LEU A 609 16.51 5.72 -6.39
CA LEU A 609 15.86 5.21 -5.19
C LEU A 609 15.01 6.26 -4.48
N SER A 610 15.49 7.51 -4.41
CA SER A 610 14.73 8.63 -3.86
C SER A 610 13.44 8.87 -4.66
N GLY A 611 13.53 8.86 -6.00
CA GLY A 611 12.37 8.95 -6.89
C GLY A 611 11.36 7.83 -6.67
N TYR A 612 11.83 6.59 -6.56
CA TYR A 612 10.99 5.42 -6.25
C TYR A 612 10.25 5.57 -4.92
N GLY A 613 10.96 5.97 -3.86
CA GLY A 613 10.39 6.13 -2.52
C GLY A 613 9.31 7.20 -2.46
N LYS A 614 9.53 8.34 -3.11
CA LYS A 614 8.51 9.40 -3.25
C LYS A 614 7.26 8.88 -3.93
N ALA A 615 7.40 8.13 -5.03
CA ALA A 615 6.27 7.53 -5.73
C ALA A 615 5.52 6.50 -4.88
N LYS A 616 6.25 5.63 -4.18
CA LYS A 616 5.67 4.63 -3.27
C LYS A 616 4.83 5.30 -2.19
N SER A 617 5.31 6.38 -1.60
CA SER A 617 4.54 7.13 -0.60
C SER A 617 3.27 7.73 -1.16
N LEU A 618 3.35 8.39 -2.32
CA LEU A 618 2.20 9.03 -2.96
C LEU A 618 1.09 8.01 -3.23
N LEU A 619 1.47 6.82 -3.71
CA LEU A 619 0.52 5.75 -3.99
C LEU A 619 -0.08 5.12 -2.73
N VAL A 620 0.70 4.96 -1.65
CA VAL A 620 0.26 4.32 -0.40
C VAL A 620 -0.60 5.26 0.47
N GLU A 621 -0.19 6.51 0.68
CA GLU A 621 -0.93 7.46 1.53
C GLU A 621 -2.21 7.98 0.84
N GLY A 622 -2.18 8.06 -0.49
CA GLY A 622 -3.26 8.59 -1.29
C GLY A 622 -4.18 7.52 -1.84
N CYS A 623 -3.67 6.55 -2.60
CA CYS A 623 -4.44 6.06 -3.74
C CYS A 623 -4.74 4.55 -3.74
N GLN A 624 -4.13 3.76 -2.85
CA GLN A 624 -4.34 2.31 -2.77
C GLN A 624 -5.12 1.90 -1.51
N PRO A 625 -6.43 1.63 -1.61
CA PRO A 625 -7.20 1.16 -0.47
C PRO A 625 -6.92 -0.33 -0.20
N PRO A 626 -6.91 -0.76 1.07
CA PRO A 626 -6.50 -2.09 1.51
C PRO A 626 -7.34 -3.24 0.94
N CYS A 627 -8.63 -3.00 0.67
CA CYS A 627 -9.50 -4.04 0.12
C CYS A 627 -9.19 -4.36 -1.34
N LEU A 628 -8.58 -3.42 -2.09
CA LEU A 628 -8.21 -3.63 -3.49
C LEU A 628 -6.90 -4.41 -3.61
N ASP A 629 -6.11 -4.49 -2.54
CA ASP A 629 -5.04 -5.49 -2.45
C ASP A 629 -5.62 -6.90 -2.59
N LEU A 630 -6.83 -7.18 -2.08
CA LEU A 630 -7.49 -8.49 -2.25
C LEU A 630 -7.86 -8.82 -3.71
N LEU A 631 -7.69 -7.89 -4.65
CA LEU A 631 -7.83 -8.15 -6.08
C LEU A 631 -6.47 -8.28 -6.78
N SER A 632 -5.38 -7.94 -6.09
CA SER A 632 -4.01 -7.99 -6.61
C SER A 632 -3.50 -9.43 -6.72
N GLN A 633 -2.66 -9.66 -7.75
CA GLN A 633 -1.87 -10.89 -7.86
C GLN A 633 -0.77 -11.02 -6.80
N ILE A 634 -0.48 -9.97 -6.03
CA ILE A 634 0.61 -9.96 -5.03
C ILE A 634 0.04 -10.13 -3.60
N SER A 635 -1.28 -10.02 -3.42
CA SER A 635 -1.91 -10.21 -2.11
C SER A 635 -1.82 -11.67 -1.64
N PRO A 636 -1.71 -11.93 -0.33
CA PRO A 636 -1.78 -13.30 0.18
C PRO A 636 -3.12 -14.00 -0.11
N VAL A 637 -4.15 -13.24 -0.47
CA VAL A 637 -5.52 -13.68 -0.68
C VAL A 637 -6.11 -12.93 -1.88
N ASN A 638 -6.84 -13.61 -2.76
CA ASN A 638 -7.54 -13.01 -3.89
C ASN A 638 -9.04 -13.32 -3.88
N ILE A 639 -9.86 -12.49 -4.52
CA ILE A 639 -11.30 -12.71 -4.71
C ILE A 639 -11.52 -13.44 -6.04
N LYS A 640 -12.11 -14.64 -5.97
CA LYS A 640 -12.48 -15.42 -7.15
C LYS A 640 -13.93 -15.91 -7.02
N ASP A 641 -14.77 -15.58 -7.99
CA ASP A 641 -16.20 -15.97 -8.01
C ASP A 641 -16.95 -15.58 -6.71
N GLY A 642 -16.58 -14.43 -6.12
CA GLY A 642 -17.15 -13.96 -4.85
C GLY A 642 -16.64 -14.69 -3.59
N ASN A 643 -15.60 -15.52 -3.71
CA ASN A 643 -14.95 -16.25 -2.60
C ASN A 643 -13.54 -15.73 -2.33
N LEU A 644 -13.09 -15.80 -1.07
CA LEU A 644 -11.72 -15.47 -0.69
C LEU A 644 -10.84 -16.70 -0.79
N VAL A 645 -9.92 -16.70 -1.76
CA VAL A 645 -9.08 -17.86 -2.08
C VAL A 645 -7.61 -17.52 -1.84
N ALA A 646 -6.84 -18.53 -1.45
CA ALA A 646 -5.38 -18.44 -1.38
C ALA A 646 -4.80 -18.03 -2.73
N ASN A 647 -3.79 -17.16 -2.72
CA ASN A 647 -3.11 -16.77 -3.95
C ASN A 647 -2.08 -17.83 -4.39
N ALA A 648 -2.20 -18.31 -5.64
CA ALA A 648 -1.34 -19.35 -6.20
C ALA A 648 0.14 -18.90 -6.37
N THR A 649 0.39 -17.62 -6.66
CA THR A 649 1.75 -17.08 -6.86
C THR A 649 2.58 -17.18 -5.58
N LEU A 650 1.93 -16.97 -4.43
CA LEU A 650 2.55 -17.09 -3.11
C LEU A 650 2.81 -18.57 -2.75
N GLU A 651 1.94 -19.49 -3.15
CA GLU A 651 2.19 -20.93 -3.00
C GLU A 651 3.34 -21.42 -3.90
N ALA A 652 3.45 -20.92 -5.12
CA ALA A 652 4.52 -21.26 -6.05
C ALA A 652 5.90 -20.76 -5.57
N LEU A 653 6.00 -19.52 -5.08
CA LEU A 653 7.22 -18.98 -4.44
C LEU A 653 7.64 -19.84 -3.24
N ARG A 654 6.67 -20.27 -2.43
CA ARG A 654 6.92 -21.16 -1.28
C ARG A 654 7.38 -22.56 -1.68
N LEU A 655 6.81 -23.12 -2.75
CA LEU A 655 7.22 -24.42 -3.29
C LEU A 655 8.63 -24.33 -3.87
N ALA A 656 8.94 -23.27 -4.62
CA ALA A 656 10.28 -23.01 -5.14
C ALA A 656 11.33 -22.86 -4.03
N LEU A 657 11.00 -22.21 -2.90
CA LEU A 657 11.87 -22.11 -1.72
C LEU A 657 12.12 -23.47 -1.05
N LYS A 658 11.13 -24.38 -1.05
CA LYS A 658 11.30 -25.75 -0.55
C LYS A 658 12.19 -26.59 -1.45
N ASP A 659 12.05 -26.46 -2.77
CA ASP A 659 12.87 -27.19 -3.74
C ASP A 659 14.34 -26.73 -3.72
N MET A 660 14.60 -25.44 -3.45
CA MET A 660 15.96 -24.91 -3.27
C MET A 660 16.67 -25.44 -2.01
N ASN A 661 15.93 -25.78 -0.94
CA ASN A 661 16.50 -26.38 0.28
C ASN A 661 16.83 -27.88 0.11
N LEU A 662 16.27 -28.55 -0.90
CA LEU A 662 16.53 -29.97 -1.17
C LEU A 662 17.82 -30.23 -1.97
N GLN A 663 18.50 -29.19 -2.48
CA GLN A 663 19.74 -29.34 -3.25
C GLN A 663 21.03 -29.33 -2.42
N GLU A 664 20.98 -29.14 -1.09
CA GLU A 664 22.18 -29.14 -0.23
C GLU A 664 22.52 -30.48 0.45
N SER A 665 21.88 -31.60 0.08
CA SER A 665 22.12 -32.90 0.71
C SER A 665 22.62 -33.99 -0.25
N LYS A 666 23.72 -33.74 -0.97
CA LYS A 666 24.58 -34.83 -1.45
C LYS A 666 26.01 -34.65 -0.95
N PRO A 667 26.48 -35.49 -0.01
CA PRO A 667 27.90 -35.56 0.29
C PRO A 667 28.64 -36.13 -0.94
N PRO A 668 29.86 -35.67 -1.24
CA PRO A 668 30.67 -36.25 -2.30
C PRO A 668 31.01 -37.70 -1.94
N GLN A 669 30.82 -38.62 -2.90
CA GLN A 669 31.34 -39.98 -2.84
C GLN A 669 32.84 -40.01 -3.12
#